data_AF-A0A6I7XIW1-F1
#
_entry.id   AF-A0A6I7XIW1-F1
#
_cell.length_a   1.000
_cell.length_b   1.000
_cell.length_c   1.000
_cell.angle_alpha   90.00
_cell.angle_beta   90.00
_cell.angle_gamma   90.00
#
_symmetry.space_group_name_H-M   'P 1'
#
loop_
_entity.id
_entity.type
_entity.pdbx_description
1 polymer ?
#
loop_
_entity_poly.entity_id
_entity_poly.type
_entity_poly.pdbx_seq_one_letter_code
_entity_poly.pdbx_strand_id
1 'polypeptide(L)'
;MWTRCALVLTAAGALTLTGLPAMEQADAARAKAVRCDEKFLGKKFPTTPPNSGPPDNLPYDAWPNDENYTYDNPAKAYDGVLPPTDAQREKAGTNYRKWQRAYNKSQNPADKVMEIYARYNSQYDKKTGLKEFQRFLDVRYIGNHGNPPRGEAFEARMVKKYNMIGPEWWCQDPIEYTDPVTGEKRTRVVDAHHRPTERKIEMKSNGKIEDDQLKADRQIAKEKPKSTFRYLTGQKTEDSTKKKIAQFDEDLKRDRGSSRTQAGVNERRSNAIERTQKPNQYTRFDSRFNPDPLKGGRGPIIDQALRSGKSVADARRLQAIYNQNNRGGYFGRGPGGIDFSTMEINYVGTPVRGKGLDYSMKADYVKDPDASPGYGGDAKLQLASDAFFTWLALSPEKFWVNLNPVRPDLIMDKDFSKTDAGRVLLEADLILKHDYADAMNPDKYERGERFWKAAPRTPEGMPCLPIIRQWITPKPAKVREQDGGIYILDAPLKVNMEVPTGPDVPKGSCELTEAQTDQAEQLILSTIQPELERRVNDDTSYADLRRVYSSRVAAEYIRRKDAVEATDFRKIINSNDVSRWPLRGENKNWDKNTVYDKYVDSFRNGDYKFERVYDGKVWILSMGGVDFSKAPKKNISSTEFKTRHKGLDRTTKTSVQAEVTYQDGDTAYLGGSTGDQQTAPEDPKPTPSPTGSGSPKPTDAPSTPAPGSSSTPGGGHSTPPATDPDGDLAHTGNDVPVGLFAGVAAALAVVGGALVWWMRRRRSPGH
;
A
#
# COMPACT_ATOMS: atom_id res chain seq x y z
N MET A 1 -54.85 31.77 16.23
CA MET A 1 -53.71 32.04 15.34
C MET A 1 -52.43 31.95 16.16
N TRP A 2 -51.73 30.81 16.07
CA TRP A 2 -50.48 30.53 16.78
C TRP A 2 -49.39 30.35 15.72
N THR A 3 -48.32 31.14 15.79
CA THR A 3 -47.23 31.10 14.80
C THR A 3 -45.93 30.61 15.45
N ARG A 4 -45.71 29.31 15.25
CA ARG A 4 -44.46 28.55 15.11
C ARG A 4 -43.13 29.30 15.33
N CYS A 5 -42.49 29.04 16.47
CA CYS A 5 -41.02 28.97 16.58
C CYS A 5 -40.58 27.55 16.21
N ALA A 6 -39.83 27.41 15.11
CA ALA A 6 -39.21 26.15 14.71
C ALA A 6 -37.91 25.95 15.52
N LEU A 7 -37.95 25.00 16.45
CA LEU A 7 -36.78 24.43 17.12
C LEU A 7 -36.03 23.53 16.12
N VAL A 8 -34.86 23.99 15.66
CA VAL A 8 -33.85 23.13 15.05
C VAL A 8 -33.10 22.44 16.19
N LEU A 9 -33.63 21.30 16.64
CA LEU A 9 -32.88 20.32 17.45
C LEU A 9 -32.41 19.23 16.49
N THR A 10 -31.21 19.38 15.95
CA THR A 10 -30.51 18.27 15.31
C THR A 10 -30.21 17.22 16.38
N ALA A 11 -30.95 16.12 16.35
CA ALA A 11 -30.73 14.95 17.18
C ALA A 11 -29.40 14.26 16.79
N ALA A 12 -28.28 14.79 17.29
CA ALA A 12 -26.99 14.10 17.30
C ALA A 12 -26.81 13.48 18.69
N GLY A 13 -27.35 12.28 18.85
CA GLY A 13 -27.33 11.56 20.12
C GLY A 13 -27.86 10.15 19.97
N ALA A 14 -27.51 9.44 18.89
CA ALA A 14 -27.70 8.01 18.84
C ALA A 14 -26.76 7.38 19.88
N LEU A 15 -27.34 6.94 21.00
CA LEU A 15 -26.70 6.08 21.99
C LEU A 15 -26.34 4.75 21.31
N THR A 16 -25.15 4.67 20.71
CA THR A 16 -24.57 3.40 20.25
C THR A 16 -23.93 2.71 21.45
N LEU A 17 -24.74 1.89 22.14
CA LEU A 17 -24.28 0.95 23.15
C LEU A 17 -23.65 -0.27 22.48
N THR A 18 -22.39 -0.19 22.03
CA THR A 18 -21.58 -1.41 21.83
C THR A 18 -20.14 -1.16 22.23
N GLY A 19 -19.71 -1.87 23.28
CA GLY A 19 -18.38 -1.71 23.86
C GLY A 19 -18.24 -2.25 25.28
N LEU A 20 -18.96 -3.31 25.65
CA LEU A 20 -18.74 -4.07 26.88
C LEU A 20 -19.15 -5.55 26.65
N PRO A 21 -18.31 -6.55 26.99
CA PRO A 21 -18.59 -7.97 26.76
C PRO A 21 -19.55 -8.58 27.80
N ALA A 22 -20.62 -7.88 28.16
CA ALA A 22 -21.62 -8.39 29.13
C ALA A 22 -23.07 -7.98 28.83
N MET A 23 -23.33 -7.32 27.69
CA MET A 23 -24.69 -6.96 27.28
C MET A 23 -24.99 -7.51 25.88
N GLU A 24 -25.06 -8.84 25.75
CA GLU A 24 -25.35 -9.46 24.44
C GLU A 24 -26.72 -10.13 24.36
N GLN A 25 -27.55 -10.09 25.40
CA GLN A 25 -28.89 -10.72 25.34
C GLN A 25 -30.07 -9.84 25.78
N ALA A 26 -29.86 -8.80 26.59
CA ALA A 26 -30.98 -7.99 27.09
C ALA A 26 -31.39 -6.80 26.20
N ASP A 27 -30.48 -6.26 25.37
CA ASP A 27 -30.73 -5.02 24.59
C ASP A 27 -31.05 -5.23 23.10
N ALA A 28 -30.89 -6.45 22.56
CA ALA A 28 -31.34 -6.76 21.19
C ALA A 28 -32.87 -6.56 21.01
N ALA A 29 -33.63 -6.57 22.12
CA ALA A 29 -35.06 -6.32 22.16
C ALA A 29 -35.49 -4.85 21.93
N ARG A 30 -34.56 -3.93 21.57
CA ARG A 30 -34.86 -2.48 21.41
C ARG A 30 -34.60 -1.87 20.03
N ALA A 31 -34.09 -2.62 19.05
CA ALA A 31 -33.88 -2.07 17.71
C ALA A 31 -35.23 -1.82 17.02
N LYS A 32 -35.56 -0.55 16.74
CA LYS A 32 -36.80 -0.18 16.05
C LYS A 32 -36.53 -0.10 14.55
N ALA A 33 -37.22 -0.93 13.77
CA ALA A 33 -37.20 -0.84 12.32
C ALA A 33 -37.54 0.59 11.86
N VAL A 34 -36.78 1.10 10.90
CA VAL A 34 -36.97 2.43 10.32
C VAL A 34 -36.91 2.34 8.81
N ARG A 35 -37.61 3.20 8.07
CA ARG A 35 -37.46 3.21 6.61
C ARG A 35 -36.05 3.60 6.23
N CYS A 36 -35.46 2.89 5.26
CA CYS A 36 -34.08 3.13 4.86
C CYS A 36 -33.84 4.56 4.36
N ASP A 37 -34.80 5.13 3.64
CA ASP A 37 -34.73 6.51 3.15
C ASP A 37 -34.86 7.56 4.26
N GLU A 38 -35.69 7.29 5.27
CA GLU A 38 -35.77 8.13 6.47
C GLU A 38 -34.46 8.13 7.26
N LYS A 39 -33.87 6.94 7.51
CA LYS A 39 -32.63 6.82 8.29
C LYS A 39 -31.43 7.45 7.58
N PHE A 40 -31.23 7.13 6.30
CA PHE A 40 -29.97 7.45 5.62
C PHE A 40 -30.05 8.65 4.66
N LEU A 41 -31.25 9.05 4.24
CA LEU A 41 -31.45 10.18 3.33
C LEU A 41 -32.23 11.33 3.98
N GLY A 42 -32.72 11.15 5.21
CA GLY A 42 -33.48 12.17 5.94
C GLY A 42 -34.83 12.53 5.30
N LYS A 43 -35.34 11.70 4.38
CA LYS A 43 -36.60 11.95 3.65
C LYS A 43 -37.35 10.67 3.32
N LYS A 44 -38.67 10.75 3.22
CA LYS A 44 -39.54 9.64 2.82
C LYS A 44 -39.92 9.77 1.36
N PHE A 45 -39.60 8.76 0.55
CA PHE A 45 -40.07 8.68 -0.83
C PHE A 45 -41.44 8.01 -0.90
N PRO A 46 -42.37 8.48 -1.72
CA PRO A 46 -43.72 7.91 -1.76
C PRO A 46 -43.76 6.52 -2.40
N THR A 47 -42.81 6.20 -3.28
CA THR A 47 -42.78 4.96 -4.07
C THR A 47 -41.42 4.27 -3.97
N THR A 48 -41.43 2.95 -4.11
CA THR A 48 -40.21 2.14 -4.27
C THR A 48 -39.89 2.01 -5.77
N PRO A 49 -38.68 2.39 -6.23
CA PRO A 49 -38.29 2.24 -7.63
C PRO A 49 -38.23 0.77 -8.08
N PRO A 50 -38.58 0.45 -9.34
CA PRO A 50 -38.47 -0.91 -9.87
C PRO A 50 -37.05 -1.49 -9.86
N ASN A 51 -36.02 -0.64 -9.89
CA ASN A 51 -34.61 -1.01 -9.84
C ASN A 51 -34.02 -0.94 -8.41
N SER A 52 -34.86 -1.08 -7.37
CA SER A 52 -34.42 -1.03 -5.97
C SER A 52 -33.81 -2.35 -5.48
N GLY A 53 -32.77 -2.24 -4.65
CA GLY A 53 -32.03 -3.34 -4.07
C GLY A 53 -30.84 -3.83 -4.91
N PRO A 54 -29.94 -4.61 -4.30
CA PRO A 54 -28.79 -5.17 -5.00
C PRO A 54 -29.20 -6.15 -6.11
N PRO A 55 -28.34 -6.48 -7.07
CA PRO A 55 -28.58 -7.55 -8.03
C PRO A 55 -28.37 -8.93 -7.40
N ASP A 56 -29.11 -9.94 -7.88
CA ASP A 56 -29.02 -11.31 -7.35
C ASP A 56 -27.77 -12.08 -7.79
N ASN A 57 -27.22 -11.74 -8.96
CA ASN A 57 -26.22 -12.57 -9.66
C ASN A 57 -24.92 -11.80 -9.98
N LEU A 58 -24.65 -10.66 -9.33
CA LEU A 58 -23.44 -9.87 -9.55
C LEU A 58 -22.49 -10.03 -8.35
N PRO A 59 -21.68 -11.11 -8.32
CA PRO A 59 -20.85 -11.44 -7.16
C PRO A 59 -19.80 -10.37 -6.86
N TYR A 60 -19.35 -9.66 -7.90
CA TYR A 60 -18.41 -8.56 -7.79
C TYR A 60 -18.67 -7.51 -8.88
N ASP A 61 -18.53 -6.24 -8.51
CA ASP A 61 -18.53 -5.10 -9.43
C ASP A 61 -17.09 -4.57 -9.46
N ALA A 62 -16.34 -4.98 -10.49
CA ALA A 62 -14.91 -4.70 -10.61
C ALA A 62 -14.61 -3.23 -10.91
N TRP A 63 -15.62 -2.41 -11.20
CA TRP A 63 -15.37 -1.04 -11.58
C TRP A 63 -16.53 -0.07 -11.28
N PRO A 64 -16.27 1.07 -10.62
CA PRO A 64 -14.95 1.55 -10.23
C PRO A 64 -14.72 1.23 -8.71
N ASN A 65 -13.59 0.60 -8.40
CA ASN A 65 -13.20 0.11 -7.07
C ASN A 65 -12.68 1.22 -6.12
N ASP A 66 -12.97 2.46 -6.45
CA ASP A 66 -12.53 3.71 -5.84
C ASP A 66 -13.67 4.48 -5.19
N GLU A 67 -14.86 3.88 -5.09
CA GLU A 67 -15.97 4.56 -4.47
C GLU A 67 -15.65 4.81 -3.00
N ASN A 68 -15.46 6.08 -2.67
CA ASN A 68 -15.12 6.53 -1.33
C ASN A 68 -16.41 6.78 -0.54
N TYR A 69 -16.35 6.51 0.75
CA TYR A 69 -17.31 7.04 1.72
C TYR A 69 -16.56 7.56 2.93
N THR A 70 -17.12 8.54 3.59
CA THR A 70 -16.49 9.19 4.72
C THR A 70 -17.24 8.86 6.00
N TYR A 71 -16.50 8.77 7.11
CA TYR A 71 -17.10 8.61 8.43
C TYR A 71 -16.30 9.39 9.46
N ASP A 72 -16.99 9.85 10.52
CA ASP A 72 -16.37 10.62 11.59
C ASP A 72 -15.94 9.71 12.74
N ASN A 73 -14.66 9.80 13.12
CA ASN A 73 -14.11 9.17 14.31
C ASN A 73 -13.48 10.24 15.22
N PRO A 74 -14.27 10.94 16.04
CA PRO A 74 -13.76 12.00 16.92
C PRO A 74 -12.78 11.47 17.99
N ALA A 75 -12.75 10.16 18.27
CA ALA A 75 -11.74 9.58 19.17
C ALA A 75 -10.32 9.71 18.60
N LYS A 76 -10.18 9.80 17.27
CA LYS A 76 -8.89 10.00 16.59
C LYS A 76 -8.25 11.37 16.88
N ALA A 77 -8.98 12.31 17.48
CA ALA A 77 -8.40 13.57 17.95
C ALA A 77 -7.58 13.42 19.23
N TYR A 78 -7.57 12.22 19.81
CA TYR A 78 -6.90 11.88 21.07
C TYR A 78 -5.90 10.73 20.89
N ASP A 79 -5.44 10.48 19.66
CA ASP A 79 -4.50 9.42 19.31
C ASP A 79 -3.07 9.66 19.78
N GLY A 80 -2.76 10.89 20.21
CA GLY A 80 -1.50 11.29 20.85
C GLY A 80 -1.58 11.43 22.37
N VAL A 81 -2.65 10.96 23.02
CA VAL A 81 -2.71 10.96 24.49
C VAL A 81 -1.59 10.07 25.05
N LEU A 82 -0.79 10.63 25.96
CA LEU A 82 0.29 9.91 26.63
C LEU A 82 -0.23 8.94 27.71
N PRO A 83 0.54 7.89 28.05
CA PRO A 83 0.23 7.01 29.19
C PRO A 83 -0.01 7.80 30.48
N PRO A 84 -1.05 7.44 31.27
CA PRO A 84 -1.35 8.16 32.51
C PRO A 84 -0.29 7.88 33.57
N THR A 85 0.10 8.93 34.30
CA THR A 85 0.81 8.81 35.58
C THR A 85 -0.10 8.17 36.65
N ASP A 86 0.49 7.66 37.74
CA ASP A 86 -0.30 7.05 38.82
C ASP A 86 -1.30 8.03 39.44
N ALA A 87 -0.91 9.29 39.64
CA ALA A 87 -1.81 10.35 40.11
C ALA A 87 -2.98 10.60 39.13
N GLN A 88 -2.73 10.55 37.82
CA GLN A 88 -3.80 10.66 36.82
C GLN A 88 -4.71 9.43 36.83
N ARG A 89 -4.16 8.23 37.03
CA ARG A 89 -4.96 7.00 37.16
C ARG A 89 -5.86 7.05 38.39
N GLU A 90 -5.33 7.47 39.53
CA GLU A 90 -6.08 7.63 40.77
C GLU A 90 -7.21 8.66 40.58
N LYS A 91 -6.87 9.86 40.07
CA LYS A 91 -7.85 10.90 39.77
C LYS A 91 -8.94 10.43 38.81
N ALA A 92 -8.59 9.65 37.79
CA ALA A 92 -9.54 9.14 36.80
C ALA A 92 -10.52 8.14 37.43
N GLY A 93 -10.05 7.29 38.35
CA GLY A 93 -10.80 6.15 38.87
C GLY A 93 -11.21 5.19 37.74
N THR A 94 -12.29 4.44 37.92
CA THR A 94 -12.84 3.50 36.91
C THR A 94 -14.18 3.96 36.32
N ASN A 95 -14.81 4.99 36.91
CA ASN A 95 -16.11 5.51 36.48
C ASN A 95 -15.99 6.47 35.29
N TYR A 96 -15.78 5.92 34.10
CA TYR A 96 -15.66 6.74 32.88
C TYR A 96 -16.89 7.61 32.59
N ARG A 97 -18.10 7.18 33.00
CA ARG A 97 -19.33 7.95 32.75
C ARG A 97 -19.35 9.29 33.46
N LYS A 98 -18.64 9.42 34.59
CA LYS A 98 -18.43 10.70 35.29
C LYS A 98 -17.73 11.70 34.35
N TRP A 99 -16.62 11.28 33.76
CA TRP A 99 -15.82 12.11 32.86
C TRP A 99 -16.50 12.35 31.52
N GLN A 100 -17.24 11.37 31.01
CA GLN A 100 -18.05 11.55 29.81
C GLN A 100 -19.10 12.67 29.99
N ARG A 101 -19.78 12.72 31.14
CA ARG A 101 -20.72 13.81 31.47
C ARG A 101 -20.02 15.15 31.64
N ALA A 102 -18.84 15.17 32.28
CA ALA A 102 -18.03 16.37 32.43
C ALA A 102 -17.65 16.94 31.05
N TYR A 103 -17.10 16.10 30.17
CA TYR A 103 -16.77 16.48 28.79
C TYR A 103 -17.99 16.96 28.02
N ASN A 104 -19.13 16.28 28.10
CA ASN A 104 -20.33 16.70 27.37
C ASN A 104 -20.78 18.12 27.79
N LYS A 105 -20.56 18.51 29.05
CA LYS A 105 -20.88 19.84 29.58
C LYS A 105 -19.82 20.89 29.22
N SER A 106 -18.54 20.56 29.37
CA SER A 106 -17.43 21.52 29.24
C SER A 106 -16.89 21.65 27.82
N GLN A 107 -17.02 20.59 27.01
CA GLN A 107 -16.30 20.35 25.77
C GLN A 107 -14.76 20.48 25.93
N ASN A 108 -14.24 20.36 27.15
CA ASN A 108 -12.82 20.48 27.45
C ASN A 108 -12.08 19.17 27.12
N PRO A 109 -11.08 19.17 26.21
CA PRO A 109 -10.32 17.98 25.87
C PRO A 109 -9.69 17.27 27.08
N ALA A 110 -9.32 17.99 28.14
CA ALA A 110 -8.76 17.38 29.34
C ALA A 110 -9.76 16.45 30.06
N ASP A 111 -11.06 16.77 30.06
CA ASP A 111 -12.09 15.89 30.63
C ASP A 111 -12.25 14.60 29.82
N LYS A 112 -12.06 14.69 28.49
CA LYS A 112 -12.03 13.51 27.62
C LYS A 112 -10.82 12.63 27.91
N VAL A 113 -9.65 13.21 28.14
CA VAL A 113 -8.45 12.46 28.54
C VAL A 113 -8.70 11.71 29.85
N MET A 114 -9.33 12.33 30.83
CA MET A 114 -9.71 11.64 32.07
C MET A 114 -10.73 10.52 31.84
N GLU A 115 -11.66 10.66 30.88
CA GLU A 115 -12.54 9.58 30.44
C GLU A 115 -11.74 8.40 29.86
N ILE A 116 -10.77 8.68 28.98
CA ILE A 116 -9.90 7.68 28.37
C ILE A 116 -9.13 6.92 29.45
N TYR A 117 -8.52 7.63 30.41
CA TYR A 117 -7.82 7.02 31.54
C TYR A 117 -8.75 6.18 32.42
N ALA A 118 -9.97 6.64 32.70
CA ALA A 118 -10.94 5.87 33.47
C ALA A 118 -11.37 4.58 32.74
N ARG A 119 -11.53 4.63 31.41
CA ARG A 119 -11.79 3.44 30.59
C ARG A 119 -10.60 2.49 30.61
N TYR A 120 -9.37 3.00 30.52
CA TYR A 120 -8.15 2.21 30.62
C TYR A 120 -8.07 1.49 31.98
N ASN A 121 -8.31 2.21 33.08
CA ASN A 121 -8.38 1.62 34.41
C ASN A 121 -9.47 0.54 34.52
N SER A 122 -10.66 0.79 33.97
CA SER A 122 -11.80 -0.14 34.06
C SER A 122 -11.56 -1.50 33.38
N GLN A 123 -10.63 -1.56 32.44
CA GLN A 123 -10.28 -2.78 31.72
C GLN A 123 -8.94 -3.35 32.15
N TYR A 124 -8.12 -2.60 32.89
CA TYR A 124 -6.74 -2.94 33.17
C TYR A 124 -6.61 -4.32 33.82
N ASP A 125 -7.36 -4.62 34.88
CA ASP A 125 -7.26 -5.86 35.64
C ASP A 125 -8.10 -7.02 35.10
N LYS A 126 -8.83 -6.82 33.99
CA LYS A 126 -9.58 -7.91 33.35
C LYS A 126 -8.59 -8.87 32.68
N LYS A 127 -8.94 -10.16 32.62
CA LYS A 127 -8.15 -11.19 31.91
C LYS A 127 -7.86 -10.82 30.45
N THR A 128 -8.78 -10.11 29.80
CA THR A 128 -8.63 -9.62 28.42
C THR A 128 -8.07 -8.19 28.33
N GLY A 129 -7.72 -7.57 29.46
CA GLY A 129 -7.26 -6.19 29.56
C GLY A 129 -5.93 -5.95 28.83
N LEU A 130 -5.85 -4.82 28.12
CA LEU A 130 -4.62 -4.30 27.54
C LEU A 130 -3.86 -3.49 28.58
N LYS A 131 -2.66 -3.98 28.93
CA LYS A 131 -1.77 -3.35 29.92
C LYS A 131 -0.99 -2.19 29.31
N GLU A 132 -0.60 -2.28 28.05
CA GLU A 132 0.05 -1.18 27.35
C GLU A 132 -0.99 -0.11 26.98
N PHE A 133 -0.81 1.11 27.49
CA PHE A 133 -1.78 2.19 27.33
C PHE A 133 -2.02 2.57 25.87
N GLN A 134 -0.94 2.73 25.09
CA GLN A 134 -1.06 3.10 23.68
C GLN A 134 -1.85 2.06 22.89
N ARG A 135 -1.64 0.77 23.21
CA ARG A 135 -2.40 -0.31 22.58
C ARG A 135 -3.87 -0.29 22.96
N PHE A 136 -4.19 0.00 24.22
CA PHE A 136 -5.56 0.26 24.64
C PHE A 136 -6.18 1.42 23.86
N LEU A 137 -5.45 2.53 23.74
CA LEU A 137 -5.90 3.73 23.06
C LEU A 137 -6.21 3.46 21.59
N ASP A 138 -5.26 2.91 20.83
CA ASP A 138 -5.42 2.70 19.38
C ASP A 138 -6.47 1.63 19.07
N VAL A 139 -6.46 0.49 19.78
CA VAL A 139 -7.32 -0.65 19.44
C VAL A 139 -8.65 -0.64 20.17
N ARG A 140 -8.65 -0.49 21.50
CA ARG A 140 -9.87 -0.60 22.31
C ARG A 140 -10.64 0.71 22.39
N TYR A 141 -9.96 1.85 22.36
CA TYR A 141 -10.63 3.14 22.40
C TYR A 141 -10.95 3.64 20.99
N ILE A 142 -9.95 4.11 20.23
CA ILE A 142 -10.14 4.74 18.91
C ILE A 142 -10.79 3.78 17.93
N GLY A 143 -10.26 2.56 17.84
CA GLY A 143 -10.80 1.53 16.97
C GLY A 143 -12.29 1.26 17.21
N ASN A 144 -12.66 0.95 18.46
CA ASN A 144 -14.07 0.67 18.80
C ASN A 144 -15.00 1.88 18.57
N HIS A 145 -14.53 3.11 18.74
CA HIS A 145 -15.34 4.31 18.47
C HIS A 145 -15.51 4.57 16.97
N GLY A 146 -14.56 4.16 16.12
CA GLY A 146 -14.65 4.31 14.67
C GLY A 146 -15.50 3.23 13.97
N ASN A 147 -15.70 2.08 14.63
CA ASN A 147 -16.37 0.92 14.05
C ASN A 147 -17.87 1.15 13.72
N PRO A 148 -18.74 1.55 14.69
CA PRO A 148 -20.14 1.85 14.38
C PRO A 148 -20.34 2.92 13.29
N PRO A 149 -19.70 4.12 13.35
CA PRO A 149 -19.92 5.13 12.33
C PRO A 149 -19.39 4.71 10.95
N ARG A 150 -18.34 3.88 10.88
CA ARG A 150 -17.89 3.29 9.61
C ARG A 150 -18.92 2.34 9.03
N GLY A 151 -19.47 1.43 9.84
CA GLY A 151 -20.53 0.51 9.42
C GLY A 151 -21.77 1.26 8.94
N GLU A 152 -22.24 2.22 9.73
CA GLU A 152 -23.40 3.05 9.39
C GLU A 152 -23.19 3.86 8.11
N ALA A 153 -21.99 4.42 7.90
CA ALA A 153 -21.68 5.13 6.66
C ALA A 153 -21.61 4.20 5.45
N PHE A 154 -21.17 2.96 5.62
CA PHE A 154 -21.20 1.95 4.57
C PHE A 154 -22.63 1.52 4.23
N GLU A 155 -23.49 1.30 5.23
CA GLU A 155 -24.93 1.04 5.04
C GLU A 155 -25.60 2.18 4.28
N ALA A 156 -25.37 3.43 4.72
CA ALA A 156 -25.90 4.63 4.06
C ALA A 156 -25.52 4.66 2.58
N ARG A 157 -24.26 4.33 2.29
CA ARG A 157 -23.77 4.24 0.90
C ARG A 157 -24.48 3.13 0.13
N MET A 158 -24.64 1.93 0.68
CA MET A 158 -25.34 0.83 0.01
C MET A 158 -26.80 1.19 -0.29
N VAL A 159 -27.49 1.80 0.68
CA VAL A 159 -28.87 2.29 0.50
C VAL A 159 -28.96 3.26 -0.68
N LYS A 160 -28.02 4.21 -0.78
CA LYS A 160 -27.93 5.15 -1.90
C LYS A 160 -27.58 4.45 -3.21
N LYS A 161 -26.57 3.56 -3.23
CA LYS A 161 -26.08 2.88 -4.44
C LYS A 161 -27.15 2.00 -5.07
N TYR A 162 -27.95 1.34 -4.26
CA TYR A 162 -28.96 0.38 -4.72
C TYR A 162 -30.39 0.92 -4.69
N ASN A 163 -30.60 2.22 -4.49
CA ASN A 163 -31.93 2.83 -4.42
C ASN A 163 -32.87 2.08 -3.47
N MET A 164 -32.39 1.64 -2.30
CA MET A 164 -33.21 0.96 -1.28
C MET A 164 -34.07 2.00 -0.54
N ILE A 165 -34.97 2.63 -1.28
CA ILE A 165 -35.82 3.75 -0.86
C ILE A 165 -37.29 3.41 -1.07
N GLY A 166 -38.19 4.20 -0.48
CA GLY A 166 -39.63 3.95 -0.58
C GLY A 166 -40.20 3.16 0.60
N PRO A 167 -41.52 2.94 0.63
CA PRO A 167 -42.23 2.37 1.78
C PRO A 167 -41.91 0.88 2.05
N GLU A 168 -41.32 0.18 1.09
CA GLU A 168 -41.09 -1.27 1.17
C GLU A 168 -39.74 -1.65 1.79
N TRP A 169 -38.79 -0.71 1.82
CA TRP A 169 -37.44 -0.91 2.36
C TRP A 169 -37.31 -0.43 3.80
N TRP A 170 -37.00 -1.37 4.68
CA TRP A 170 -36.80 -1.16 6.12
C TRP A 170 -35.37 -1.47 6.50
N CYS A 171 -34.72 -0.54 7.20
CA CYS A 171 -33.35 -0.69 7.68
C CYS A 171 -33.35 -0.96 9.18
N GLN A 172 -32.32 -1.68 9.64
CA GLN A 172 -32.22 -2.15 11.03
C GLN A 172 -33.49 -2.91 11.46
N ASP A 173 -33.96 -3.82 10.60
CA ASP A 173 -35.24 -4.52 10.75
C ASP A 173 -35.08 -5.77 11.63
N PRO A 174 -35.70 -5.86 12.84
CA PRO A 174 -35.61 -7.02 13.70
C PRO A 174 -36.47 -8.16 13.17
N ILE A 175 -35.85 -9.33 12.97
CA ILE A 175 -36.49 -10.56 12.54
C ILE A 175 -36.44 -11.56 13.70
N GLU A 176 -37.60 -11.94 14.22
CA GLU A 176 -37.70 -13.00 15.23
C GLU A 176 -37.50 -14.37 14.60
N TYR A 177 -36.82 -15.25 15.34
CA TYR A 177 -36.64 -16.66 15.03
C TYR A 177 -36.58 -17.48 16.33
N THR A 178 -36.73 -18.80 16.21
CA THR A 178 -36.67 -19.73 17.33
C THR A 178 -35.31 -20.42 17.32
N ASP A 179 -34.53 -20.27 18.39
CA ASP A 179 -33.23 -20.92 18.51
C ASP A 179 -33.43 -22.45 18.50
N PRO A 180 -32.79 -23.19 17.57
CA PRO A 180 -33.05 -24.61 17.40
C PRO A 180 -32.46 -25.48 18.52
N VAL A 181 -31.56 -24.94 19.34
CA VAL A 181 -30.91 -25.68 20.45
C VAL A 181 -31.67 -25.45 21.76
N THR A 182 -32.02 -24.20 22.04
CA THR A 182 -32.64 -23.80 23.31
C THR A 182 -34.16 -23.69 23.24
N GLY A 183 -34.74 -23.57 22.04
CA GLY A 183 -36.18 -23.31 21.84
C GLY A 183 -36.61 -21.87 22.14
N GLU A 184 -35.68 -21.01 22.57
CA GLU A 184 -35.98 -19.63 22.94
C GLU A 184 -36.22 -18.74 21.71
N LYS A 185 -37.12 -17.76 21.84
CA LYS A 185 -37.26 -16.70 20.83
C LYS A 185 -36.06 -15.78 20.87
N ARG A 186 -35.43 -15.61 19.71
CA ARG A 186 -34.27 -14.74 19.48
C ARG A 186 -34.61 -13.73 18.39
N THR A 187 -33.87 -12.62 18.36
CA THR A 187 -34.05 -11.56 17.36
C THR A 187 -32.77 -11.35 16.59
N ARG A 188 -32.88 -11.32 15.27
CA ARG A 188 -31.80 -11.00 14.33
C ARG A 188 -32.15 -9.69 13.62
N VAL A 189 -31.39 -8.64 13.85
CA VAL A 189 -31.57 -7.34 13.17
C VAL A 189 -30.85 -7.38 11.84
N VAL A 190 -31.56 -7.27 10.71
CA VAL A 190 -30.96 -7.20 9.37
C VAL A 190 -30.79 -5.74 8.93
N ASP A 191 -29.70 -5.43 8.22
CA ASP A 191 -29.34 -4.04 7.89
C ASP A 191 -30.32 -3.39 6.92
N ALA A 192 -30.82 -4.16 5.93
CA ALA A 192 -31.98 -3.77 5.13
C ALA A 192 -32.89 -4.96 4.80
N HIS A 193 -34.19 -4.69 4.69
CA HIS A 193 -35.21 -5.69 4.42
C HIS A 193 -36.25 -5.10 3.47
N HIS A 194 -36.38 -5.70 2.30
CA HIS A 194 -37.52 -5.48 1.43
C HIS A 194 -38.65 -6.42 1.85
N ARG A 195 -39.55 -5.91 2.70
CA ARG A 195 -40.59 -6.72 3.34
C ARG A 195 -41.52 -7.43 2.35
N PRO A 196 -42.01 -6.82 1.25
CA PRO A 196 -42.94 -7.50 0.34
C PRO A 196 -42.38 -8.78 -0.28
N THR A 197 -41.08 -8.83 -0.55
CA THR A 197 -40.42 -10.00 -1.14
C THR A 197 -39.57 -10.79 -0.14
N GLU A 198 -39.65 -10.46 1.14
CA GLU A 198 -38.87 -11.06 2.23
C GLU A 198 -37.35 -11.08 1.97
N ARG A 199 -36.84 -10.08 1.23
CA ARG A 199 -35.44 -10.00 0.83
C ARG A 199 -34.61 -9.28 1.88
N LYS A 200 -33.78 -10.04 2.60
CA LYS A 200 -32.97 -9.59 3.73
C LYS A 200 -31.54 -9.33 3.28
N ILE A 201 -31.00 -8.19 3.66
CA ILE A 201 -29.69 -7.70 3.27
C ILE A 201 -28.86 -7.47 4.52
N GLU A 202 -27.71 -8.12 4.61
CA GLU A 202 -26.65 -7.80 5.56
C GLU A 202 -25.57 -6.98 4.85
N MET A 203 -25.01 -5.98 5.51
CA MET A 203 -24.02 -5.07 4.97
C MET A 203 -22.84 -4.99 5.93
N LYS A 204 -21.66 -5.37 5.46
CA LYS A 204 -20.42 -5.22 6.23
C LYS A 204 -19.43 -4.35 5.49
N SER A 205 -18.87 -3.36 6.17
CA SER A 205 -17.81 -2.50 5.62
C SER A 205 -16.47 -3.22 5.36
N ASN A 206 -16.36 -4.50 5.76
CA ASN A 206 -15.19 -5.38 5.62
C ASN A 206 -15.47 -6.49 4.58
N GLY A 207 -14.70 -7.59 4.63
CA GLY A 207 -14.92 -8.80 3.82
C GLY A 207 -15.48 -10.01 4.56
N LYS A 208 -15.90 -9.89 5.82
CA LYS A 208 -16.22 -11.03 6.70
C LYS A 208 -17.65 -10.95 7.25
N ILE A 209 -18.38 -12.05 7.15
CA ILE A 209 -19.69 -12.25 7.80
C ILE A 209 -19.52 -13.10 9.06
N GLU A 210 -20.32 -12.81 10.09
CA GLU A 210 -20.28 -13.54 11.36
C GLU A 210 -21.07 -14.85 11.32
N ASP A 211 -20.55 -15.87 12.02
CA ASP A 211 -21.09 -17.23 11.98
C ASP A 211 -22.43 -17.36 12.72
N ASP A 212 -22.63 -16.59 13.78
CA ASP A 212 -23.89 -16.52 14.52
C ASP A 212 -24.99 -15.86 13.68
N GLN A 213 -24.67 -14.79 12.95
CA GLN A 213 -25.59 -14.16 12.01
C GLN A 213 -26.01 -15.13 10.91
N LEU A 214 -25.06 -15.85 10.31
CA LEU A 214 -25.37 -16.84 9.27
C LEU A 214 -26.20 -18.01 9.82
N LYS A 215 -25.95 -18.46 11.06
CA LYS A 215 -26.78 -19.48 11.74
C LYS A 215 -28.20 -18.99 11.96
N ALA A 216 -28.37 -17.76 12.43
CA ALA A 216 -29.69 -17.13 12.57
C ALA A 216 -30.40 -17.03 11.21
N ASP A 217 -29.70 -16.59 10.16
CA ASP A 217 -30.25 -16.44 8.81
C ASP A 217 -30.70 -17.80 8.24
N ARG A 218 -29.94 -18.87 8.48
CA ARG A 218 -30.33 -20.25 8.15
C ARG A 218 -31.61 -20.68 8.88
N GLN A 219 -31.75 -20.34 10.16
CA GLN A 219 -32.94 -20.67 10.93
C GLN A 219 -34.17 -19.87 10.49
N ILE A 220 -33.98 -18.57 10.23
CA ILE A 220 -35.01 -17.70 9.63
C ILE A 220 -35.47 -18.25 8.28
N ALA A 221 -34.56 -18.77 7.46
CA ALA A 221 -34.91 -19.34 6.16
C ALA A 221 -35.83 -20.58 6.25
N LYS A 222 -35.76 -21.33 7.35
CA LYS A 222 -36.65 -22.47 7.65
C LYS A 222 -38.02 -22.00 8.13
N GLU A 223 -38.05 -21.04 9.06
CA GLU A 223 -39.30 -20.52 9.63
C GLU A 223 -40.06 -19.60 8.65
N LYS A 224 -39.33 -18.94 7.74
CA LYS A 224 -39.86 -17.99 6.75
C LYS A 224 -39.39 -18.38 5.35
N PRO A 225 -40.04 -19.37 4.69
CA PRO A 225 -39.55 -20.01 3.47
C PRO A 225 -39.46 -19.09 2.24
N LYS A 226 -40.13 -17.93 2.26
CA LYS A 226 -40.01 -16.90 1.22
C LYS A 226 -38.73 -16.07 1.32
N SER A 227 -38.00 -16.16 2.44
CA SER A 227 -36.83 -15.31 2.69
C SER A 227 -35.70 -15.60 1.72
N THR A 228 -35.14 -14.53 1.16
CA THR A 228 -33.86 -14.56 0.43
C THR A 228 -32.85 -13.67 1.13
N PHE A 229 -31.57 -13.98 0.96
CA PHE A 229 -30.48 -13.34 1.72
C PHE A 229 -29.44 -12.77 0.77
N ARG A 230 -29.01 -11.53 0.99
CA ARG A 230 -27.87 -10.95 0.29
C ARG A 230 -26.91 -10.36 1.31
N TYR A 231 -25.63 -10.56 1.06
CA TYR A 231 -24.54 -10.04 1.89
C TYR A 231 -23.75 -9.05 1.06
N LEU A 232 -23.68 -7.80 1.48
CA LEU A 232 -22.90 -6.74 0.82
C LEU A 232 -21.61 -6.52 1.60
N THR A 233 -20.47 -6.62 0.94
CA THR A 233 -19.15 -6.47 1.59
C THR A 233 -18.38 -5.27 1.04
N GLY A 234 -17.78 -4.48 1.92
CA GLY A 234 -17.04 -3.25 1.60
C GLY A 234 -15.57 -3.48 1.26
N GLN A 235 -15.06 -4.69 1.48
CA GLN A 235 -13.71 -5.12 1.08
C GLN A 235 -13.80 -6.44 0.29
N LYS A 236 -12.67 -6.95 -0.21
CA LYS A 236 -12.59 -8.29 -0.82
C LYS A 236 -13.17 -9.31 0.16
N THR A 237 -14.20 -10.05 -0.25
CA THR A 237 -14.85 -11.02 0.64
C THR A 237 -13.87 -12.15 0.90
N GLU A 238 -13.72 -12.52 2.17
CA GLU A 238 -12.89 -13.66 2.56
C GLU A 238 -13.40 -14.95 1.90
N ASP A 239 -12.49 -15.81 1.47
CA ASP A 239 -12.85 -17.09 0.84
C ASP A 239 -13.67 -17.98 1.79
N SER A 240 -13.42 -17.89 3.10
CA SER A 240 -14.22 -18.54 4.15
C SER A 240 -15.69 -18.10 4.09
N THR A 241 -15.92 -16.79 3.98
CA THR A 241 -17.25 -16.17 3.90
C THR A 241 -17.95 -16.55 2.59
N LYS A 242 -17.24 -16.52 1.46
CA LYS A 242 -17.76 -16.96 0.15
C LYS A 242 -18.26 -18.41 0.22
N LYS A 243 -17.43 -19.31 0.74
CA LYS A 243 -17.76 -20.74 0.88
C LYS A 243 -18.99 -20.96 1.77
N LYS A 244 -19.07 -20.29 2.91
CA LYS A 244 -20.20 -20.38 3.85
C LYS A 244 -21.52 -19.92 3.21
N ILE A 245 -21.50 -18.83 2.45
CA ILE A 245 -22.68 -18.28 1.76
C ILE A 245 -23.06 -19.14 0.56
N ALA A 246 -22.09 -19.64 -0.22
CA ALA A 246 -22.33 -20.56 -1.32
C ALA A 246 -23.00 -21.86 -0.83
N GLN A 247 -22.48 -22.44 0.27
CA GLN A 247 -23.11 -23.60 0.90
C GLN A 247 -24.54 -23.28 1.37
N PHE A 248 -24.78 -22.09 1.92
CA PHE A 248 -26.12 -21.68 2.34
C PHE A 248 -27.08 -21.58 1.13
N ASP A 249 -26.61 -21.02 0.02
CA ASP A 249 -27.38 -20.93 -1.21
C ASP A 249 -27.72 -22.32 -1.78
N GLU A 250 -26.74 -23.22 -1.85
CA GLU A 250 -26.92 -24.60 -2.30
C GLU A 250 -27.93 -25.36 -1.44
N ASP A 251 -27.85 -25.20 -0.11
CA ASP A 251 -28.81 -25.80 0.81
C ASP A 251 -30.23 -25.30 0.54
N LEU A 252 -30.42 -23.99 0.40
CA LEU A 252 -31.73 -23.41 0.11
C LEU A 252 -32.26 -23.82 -1.27
N LYS A 253 -31.40 -23.90 -2.29
CA LYS A 253 -31.78 -24.36 -3.63
C LYS A 253 -32.25 -25.81 -3.61
N ARG A 254 -31.52 -26.68 -2.90
CA ARG A 254 -31.88 -28.09 -2.71
C ARG A 254 -33.20 -28.22 -1.96
N ASP A 255 -33.33 -27.55 -0.81
CA ASP A 255 -34.50 -27.67 0.06
C ASP A 255 -35.77 -27.08 -0.59
N ARG A 256 -35.62 -26.09 -1.48
CA ARG A 256 -36.74 -25.41 -2.17
C ARG A 256 -36.97 -25.88 -3.60
N GLY A 257 -36.17 -26.83 -4.12
CA GLY A 257 -36.24 -27.28 -5.52
C GLY A 257 -36.06 -26.15 -6.53
N SER A 258 -35.16 -25.19 -6.26
CA SER A 258 -34.95 -24.01 -7.10
C SER A 258 -33.55 -23.98 -7.72
N SER A 259 -33.45 -23.48 -8.95
CA SER A 259 -32.16 -23.13 -9.57
C SER A 259 -31.74 -21.67 -9.34
N ARG A 260 -32.63 -20.84 -8.78
CA ARG A 260 -32.38 -19.41 -8.56
C ARG A 260 -31.58 -19.18 -7.29
N THR A 261 -30.67 -18.21 -7.30
CA THR A 261 -29.90 -17.77 -6.13
C THR A 261 -30.83 -17.31 -4.99
N GLN A 262 -30.82 -18.05 -3.90
CA GLN A 262 -31.57 -17.80 -2.67
C GLN A 262 -30.72 -17.03 -1.64
N ALA A 263 -29.42 -17.32 -1.56
CA ALA A 263 -28.45 -16.58 -0.78
C ALA A 263 -27.26 -16.17 -1.66
N GLY A 264 -26.70 -14.98 -1.48
CA GLY A 264 -25.58 -14.53 -2.32
C GLY A 264 -24.78 -13.42 -1.68
N VAL A 265 -23.52 -13.27 -2.10
CA VAL A 265 -22.65 -12.17 -1.69
C VAL A 265 -22.40 -11.24 -2.87
N ASN A 266 -22.44 -9.93 -2.63
CA ASN A 266 -22.07 -8.91 -3.58
C ASN A 266 -20.90 -8.09 -2.99
N GLU A 267 -19.71 -8.28 -3.54
CA GLU A 267 -18.55 -7.45 -3.22
C GLU A 267 -18.73 -6.03 -3.77
N ARG A 268 -18.68 -5.04 -2.88
CA ARG A 268 -18.77 -3.59 -3.16
C ARG A 268 -17.63 -2.86 -2.48
N ARG A 269 -16.41 -3.17 -2.94
CA ARG A 269 -15.14 -2.62 -2.48
C ARG A 269 -15.16 -1.11 -2.47
N SER A 270 -14.81 -0.52 -1.33
CA SER A 270 -14.92 0.93 -1.12
C SER A 270 -14.00 1.42 -0.04
N ASN A 271 -13.50 2.63 -0.24
CA ASN A 271 -12.50 3.20 0.65
C ASN A 271 -13.19 4.01 1.74
N ALA A 272 -12.92 3.62 2.98
CA ALA A 272 -13.46 4.28 4.15
C ALA A 272 -12.50 5.41 4.55
N ILE A 273 -12.87 6.66 4.27
CA ILE A 273 -12.11 7.84 4.65
C ILE A 273 -12.51 8.24 6.07
N GLU A 274 -11.61 8.00 7.01
CA GLU A 274 -11.80 8.34 8.41
C GLU A 274 -11.48 9.80 8.69
N ARG A 275 -12.46 10.55 9.21
CA ARG A 275 -12.27 11.96 9.59
C ARG A 275 -12.10 12.10 11.11
N THR A 276 -11.04 12.79 11.49
CA THR A 276 -10.79 13.16 12.90
C THR A 276 -11.75 14.24 13.42
N GLN A 277 -12.35 15.01 12.52
CA GLN A 277 -13.14 16.23 12.76
C GLN A 277 -12.37 17.39 13.40
N LYS A 278 -12.08 17.33 14.70
CA LYS A 278 -11.53 18.45 15.48
C LYS A 278 -10.20 18.05 16.16
N PRO A 279 -9.07 18.12 15.43
CA PRO A 279 -7.75 18.00 16.03
C PRO A 279 -7.58 18.95 17.22
N ASN A 280 -6.82 18.53 18.23
CA ASN A 280 -6.54 19.30 19.43
C ASN A 280 -5.11 19.00 19.93
N GLN A 281 -4.72 19.56 21.08
CA GLN A 281 -3.40 19.37 21.68
C GLN A 281 -2.98 17.92 22.01
N TYR A 282 -3.93 16.97 21.98
CA TYR A 282 -3.69 15.53 22.15
C TYR A 282 -3.74 14.75 20.84
N THR A 283 -3.84 15.44 19.70
CA THR A 283 -3.76 14.82 18.38
C THR A 283 -2.29 14.56 18.02
N ARG A 284 -2.00 13.35 17.57
CA ARG A 284 -0.66 12.94 17.13
C ARG A 284 -0.38 13.45 15.72
N PHE A 285 0.78 14.05 15.56
CA PHE A 285 1.36 14.46 14.28
C PHE A 285 2.76 13.85 14.16
N ASP A 286 3.11 13.37 12.98
CA ASP A 286 4.33 12.61 12.72
C ASP A 286 5.28 13.38 11.81
N SER A 287 6.53 13.57 12.24
CA SER A 287 7.48 14.41 11.51
C SER A 287 8.12 13.74 10.29
N ARG A 288 7.84 12.45 10.03
CA ARG A 288 8.40 11.77 8.85
C ARG A 288 7.97 12.45 7.56
N PHE A 289 8.88 12.51 6.60
CA PHE A 289 8.78 13.27 5.35
C PHE A 289 8.61 14.80 5.49
N ASN A 290 8.56 15.35 6.72
CA ASN A 290 8.42 16.79 6.93
C ASN A 290 9.80 17.49 6.97
N PRO A 291 10.05 18.48 6.10
CA PRO A 291 11.31 19.23 6.14
C PRO A 291 11.51 19.99 7.47
N ASP A 292 10.41 20.42 8.10
CA ASP A 292 10.40 21.04 9.42
C ASP A 292 10.10 19.98 10.50
N PRO A 293 11.07 19.62 11.37
CA PRO A 293 10.87 18.59 12.38
C PRO A 293 9.91 19.00 13.51
N LEU A 294 9.56 20.29 13.59
CA LEU A 294 8.57 20.81 14.55
C LEU A 294 7.14 20.70 14.02
N LYS A 295 6.99 20.40 12.73
CA LYS A 295 5.70 20.14 12.11
C LYS A 295 5.53 18.65 11.88
N GLY A 296 4.29 18.21 11.85
CA GLY A 296 4.00 16.80 11.64
C GLY A 296 2.79 16.59 10.76
N GLY A 297 2.86 15.52 10.01
CA GLY A 297 1.82 15.03 9.14
C GLY A 297 0.94 13.99 9.79
N ARG A 298 -0.08 13.57 9.04
CA ARG A 298 -0.95 12.44 9.39
C ARG A 298 -1.32 11.68 8.12
N GLY A 299 -1.73 10.43 8.29
CA GLY A 299 -2.18 9.60 7.18
C GLY A 299 -2.33 8.14 7.57
N PRO A 300 -3.08 7.36 6.77
CA PRO A 300 -3.28 5.93 7.01
C PRO A 300 -1.96 5.15 7.09
N ILE A 301 -0.90 5.54 6.36
CA ILE A 301 0.38 4.84 6.45
C ILE A 301 1.02 4.97 7.82
N ILE A 302 0.96 6.15 8.43
CA ILE A 302 1.49 6.41 9.78
C ILE A 302 0.71 5.59 10.79
N ASP A 303 -0.62 5.59 10.69
CA ASP A 303 -1.50 4.81 11.55
C ASP A 303 -1.19 3.31 11.48
N GLN A 304 -1.02 2.77 10.26
CA GLN A 304 -0.72 1.34 10.08
C GLN A 304 0.70 0.98 10.54
N ALA A 305 1.69 1.78 10.18
CA ALA A 305 3.08 1.55 10.56
C ALA A 305 3.26 1.53 12.08
N LEU A 306 2.68 2.50 12.80
CA LEU A 306 2.78 2.61 14.26
C LEU A 306 1.98 1.54 15.00
N ARG A 307 0.93 0.97 14.39
CA ARG A 307 0.12 -0.10 15.00
C ARG A 307 0.69 -1.50 14.78
N SER A 308 1.60 -1.65 13.81
CA SER A 308 2.27 -2.91 13.49
C SER A 308 3.16 -3.39 14.64
N GLY A 309 3.36 -4.71 14.74
CA GLY A 309 4.26 -5.26 15.75
C GLY A 309 5.72 -4.94 15.46
N LYS A 310 6.54 -4.79 16.49
CA LYS A 310 7.99 -4.52 16.31
C LYS A 310 8.78 -5.77 15.92
N SER A 311 8.27 -6.94 16.29
CA SER A 311 8.84 -8.25 15.99
C SER A 311 7.73 -9.21 15.59
N VAL A 312 8.08 -10.38 15.03
CA VAL A 312 7.11 -11.43 14.69
C VAL A 312 6.29 -11.85 15.92
N ALA A 313 6.94 -12.02 17.08
CA ALA A 313 6.25 -12.41 18.31
C ALA A 313 5.26 -11.34 18.78
N ASP A 314 5.66 -10.07 18.70
CA ASP A 314 4.78 -8.95 19.05
C ASP A 314 3.62 -8.84 18.03
N ALA A 315 3.89 -8.97 16.74
CA ALA A 315 2.87 -8.95 15.70
C ALA A 315 1.81 -10.05 15.89
N ARG A 316 2.23 -11.29 16.20
CA ARG A 316 1.32 -12.40 16.56
C ARG A 316 0.46 -12.07 17.77
N ARG A 317 1.06 -11.55 18.84
CA ARG A 317 0.34 -11.11 20.05
C ARG A 317 -0.69 -10.02 19.71
N LEU A 318 -0.29 -9.01 18.94
CA LEU A 318 -1.14 -7.89 18.56
C LEU A 318 -2.29 -8.32 17.65
N GLN A 319 -2.04 -9.23 16.70
CA GLN A 319 -3.07 -9.79 15.83
C GLN A 319 -4.07 -10.66 16.63
N ALA A 320 -3.60 -11.49 17.57
CA ALA A 320 -4.50 -12.27 18.42
C ALA A 320 -5.42 -11.38 19.28
N ILE A 321 -4.86 -10.32 19.88
CA ILE A 321 -5.63 -9.30 20.61
C ILE A 321 -6.66 -8.63 19.71
N TYR A 322 -6.26 -8.30 18.48
CA TYR A 322 -7.12 -7.67 17.50
C TYR A 322 -8.30 -8.59 17.16
N ASN A 323 -8.04 -9.86 16.85
CA ASN A 323 -9.08 -10.86 16.54
C ASN A 323 -10.05 -11.08 17.69
N GLN A 324 -9.57 -11.10 18.94
CA GLN A 324 -10.43 -11.20 20.12
C GLN A 324 -11.40 -10.02 20.26
N ASN A 325 -10.97 -8.83 19.85
CA ASN A 325 -11.82 -7.63 19.88
C ASN A 325 -12.63 -7.45 18.59
N ASN A 326 -12.24 -8.10 17.48
CA ASN A 326 -12.90 -8.05 16.18
C ASN A 326 -14.00 -9.11 16.00
N ARG A 327 -14.69 -9.50 17.08
CA ARG A 327 -15.74 -10.53 17.01
C ARG A 327 -16.97 -10.14 16.18
N GLY A 328 -17.10 -8.87 15.79
CA GLY A 328 -18.15 -8.39 14.87
C GLY A 328 -17.62 -7.97 13.49
N GLY A 329 -16.36 -8.30 13.19
CA GLY A 329 -15.74 -8.04 11.89
C GLY A 329 -15.45 -6.57 11.58
N TYR A 330 -15.85 -5.63 12.44
CA TYR A 330 -15.72 -4.20 12.18
C TYR A 330 -14.32 -3.73 11.75
N PHE A 331 -13.29 -4.42 12.22
CA PHE A 331 -11.92 -4.14 11.85
C PHE A 331 -11.49 -4.96 10.61
N GLY A 332 -10.66 -4.38 9.73
CA GLY A 332 -10.12 -5.02 8.52
C GLY A 332 -9.09 -6.16 8.79
N ARG A 333 -7.97 -6.18 8.07
CA ARG A 333 -6.95 -7.25 8.18
C ARG A 333 -6.05 -7.16 9.43
N GLY A 334 -6.24 -6.10 10.22
CA GLY A 334 -5.52 -5.87 11.46
C GLY A 334 -4.12 -5.30 11.30
N PRO A 335 -3.44 -5.04 12.42
CA PRO A 335 -2.09 -4.45 12.42
C PRO A 335 -1.03 -5.32 11.75
N GLY A 336 -1.30 -6.63 11.58
CA GLY A 336 -0.47 -7.56 10.83
C GLY A 336 -0.85 -7.72 9.36
N GLY A 337 -1.81 -6.93 8.86
CA GLY A 337 -2.36 -7.11 7.51
C GLY A 337 -1.45 -6.68 6.37
N ILE A 338 -0.49 -5.78 6.62
CA ILE A 338 0.44 -5.21 5.64
C ILE A 338 1.80 -5.87 5.76
N ASP A 339 2.36 -6.30 4.64
CA ASP A 339 3.74 -6.77 4.56
C ASP A 339 4.68 -5.59 4.35
N PHE A 340 5.08 -4.98 5.47
CA PHE A 340 5.99 -3.83 5.44
C PHE A 340 7.38 -4.15 4.86
N SER A 341 7.74 -5.43 4.70
CA SER A 341 8.99 -5.79 4.03
C SER A 341 8.98 -5.40 2.55
N THR A 342 7.79 -5.38 1.92
CA THR A 342 7.59 -4.96 0.52
C THR A 342 7.34 -3.46 0.35
N MET A 343 7.27 -2.71 1.45
CA MET A 343 6.84 -1.32 1.42
C MET A 343 7.85 -0.41 0.71
N GLU A 344 7.39 0.35 -0.27
CA GLU A 344 8.16 1.34 -1.01
C GLU A 344 7.35 2.60 -1.29
N ILE A 345 8.02 3.75 -1.39
CA ILE A 345 7.38 4.97 -1.85
C ILE A 345 7.03 4.85 -3.34
N ASN A 346 5.78 5.11 -3.70
CA ASN A 346 5.30 5.01 -5.08
C ASN A 346 4.79 6.35 -5.62
N TYR A 347 4.68 7.37 -4.78
CA TYR A 347 4.30 8.72 -5.20
C TYR A 347 4.79 9.78 -4.23
N VAL A 348 5.19 10.93 -4.77
CA VAL A 348 5.29 12.19 -4.03
C VAL A 348 4.65 13.31 -4.83
N GLY A 349 3.93 14.19 -4.12
CA GLY A 349 3.39 15.43 -4.66
C GLY A 349 4.49 16.45 -4.97
N THR A 350 4.13 17.47 -5.73
CA THR A 350 4.96 18.64 -5.96
C THR A 350 5.03 19.41 -4.65
N PRO A 351 6.23 19.68 -4.12
CA PRO A 351 6.37 20.42 -2.89
C PRO A 351 5.90 21.86 -3.13
N VAL A 352 4.95 22.34 -2.32
CA VAL A 352 4.51 23.74 -2.32
C VAL A 352 4.82 24.31 -0.96
N ARG A 353 5.55 25.43 -0.95
CA ARG A 353 6.00 26.10 0.29
C ARG A 353 4.84 26.32 1.26
N GLY A 354 4.98 25.85 2.49
CA GLY A 354 4.00 25.96 3.56
C GLY A 354 2.81 25.00 3.49
N LYS A 355 2.68 24.17 2.44
CA LYS A 355 1.54 23.25 2.28
C LYS A 355 1.85 21.81 2.66
N GLY A 356 3.12 21.49 2.93
CA GLY A 356 3.56 20.12 3.15
C GLY A 356 3.68 19.32 1.85
N LEU A 357 3.87 18.01 2.02
CA LEU A 357 4.11 17.03 0.96
C LEU A 357 3.11 15.88 1.13
N ASP A 358 2.31 15.64 0.11
CA ASP A 358 1.53 14.42 -0.01
C ASP A 358 2.44 13.30 -0.57
N TYR A 359 2.33 12.11 0.00
CA TYR A 359 3.08 10.95 -0.45
C TYR A 359 2.23 9.68 -0.35
N SER A 360 2.58 8.67 -1.13
CA SER A 360 1.97 7.35 -1.10
C SER A 360 3.03 6.28 -1.03
N MET A 361 2.79 5.28 -0.19
CA MET A 361 3.52 4.01 -0.14
C MET A 361 2.67 2.91 -0.76
N LYS A 362 3.32 2.01 -1.50
CA LYS A 362 2.77 0.72 -1.89
C LYS A 362 3.37 -0.36 -1.00
N ALA A 363 2.57 -1.33 -0.57
CA ALA A 363 3.03 -2.51 0.14
C ALA A 363 2.04 -3.66 -0.10
N ASP A 364 2.53 -4.88 -0.20
CA ASP A 364 1.67 -6.04 -0.35
C ASP A 364 0.90 -6.36 0.93
N TYR A 365 -0.25 -6.98 0.74
CA TYR A 365 -1.04 -7.56 1.80
C TYR A 365 -0.47 -8.92 2.18
N VAL A 366 -0.31 -9.16 3.49
CA VAL A 366 0.05 -10.47 4.02
C VAL A 366 -1.07 -11.46 3.73
N LYS A 367 -0.84 -12.58 3.05
CA LYS A 367 -1.91 -13.51 2.66
C LYS A 367 -2.76 -14.01 3.85
N ASP A 368 -2.10 -14.44 4.93
CA ASP A 368 -2.72 -14.91 6.16
C ASP A 368 -2.11 -14.18 7.38
N PRO A 369 -2.65 -13.00 7.75
CA PRO A 369 -2.13 -12.23 8.86
C PRO A 369 -2.37 -12.89 10.22
N ASP A 370 -3.31 -13.84 10.34
CA ASP A 370 -3.58 -14.52 11.60
C ASP A 370 -2.50 -15.55 11.94
N ALA A 371 -1.96 -16.24 10.92
CA ALA A 371 -0.83 -17.14 11.09
C ALA A 371 0.53 -16.43 11.05
N SER A 372 0.70 -15.52 10.08
CA SER A 372 1.99 -14.90 9.75
C SER A 372 1.87 -13.38 9.58
N PRO A 373 1.53 -12.64 10.64
CA PRO A 373 1.31 -11.20 10.56
C PRO A 373 2.55 -10.44 10.14
N GLY A 374 2.34 -9.40 9.33
CA GLY A 374 3.35 -8.41 8.99
C GLY A 374 3.77 -7.57 10.19
N TYR A 375 4.98 -7.05 10.16
CA TYR A 375 5.61 -6.38 11.30
C TYR A 375 6.67 -5.36 10.83
N GLY A 376 7.15 -4.54 11.75
CA GLY A 376 8.26 -3.61 11.54
C GLY A 376 7.90 -2.34 10.78
N GLY A 377 6.62 -2.04 10.59
CA GLY A 377 6.16 -0.93 9.75
C GLY A 377 6.72 0.42 10.17
N ASP A 378 6.81 0.69 11.47
CA ASP A 378 7.41 1.91 12.00
C ASP A 378 8.87 2.09 11.55
N ALA A 379 9.70 1.06 11.74
CA ALA A 379 11.11 1.07 11.34
C ALA A 379 11.28 1.18 9.82
N LYS A 380 10.44 0.48 9.04
CA LYS A 380 10.50 0.54 7.57
C LYS A 380 10.05 1.89 7.02
N LEU A 381 9.06 2.54 7.64
CA LEU A 381 8.59 3.87 7.26
C LEU A 381 9.62 4.94 7.66
N GLN A 382 10.25 4.77 8.82
CA GLN A 382 11.36 5.60 9.27
C GLN A 382 12.54 5.52 8.31
N LEU A 383 12.94 4.32 7.88
CA LEU A 383 14.01 4.11 6.90
C LEU A 383 13.71 4.82 5.56
N ALA A 384 12.49 4.72 5.04
CA ALA A 384 12.09 5.41 3.82
C ALA A 384 12.21 6.94 3.98
N SER A 385 11.73 7.49 5.10
CA SER A 385 11.82 8.93 5.39
C SER A 385 13.27 9.39 5.56
N ASP A 386 14.07 8.69 6.34
CA ASP A 386 15.47 9.04 6.58
C ASP A 386 16.30 8.95 5.30
N ALA A 387 16.07 7.92 4.48
CA ALA A 387 16.72 7.78 3.18
C ALA A 387 16.35 8.94 2.26
N PHE A 388 15.05 9.23 2.11
CA PHE A 388 14.55 10.36 1.32
C PHE A 388 15.27 11.67 1.68
N PHE A 389 15.43 11.96 2.97
CA PHE A 389 16.14 13.17 3.39
C PHE A 389 17.65 13.08 3.27
N THR A 390 18.26 11.93 3.51
CA THR A 390 19.70 11.71 3.29
C THR A 390 20.07 12.03 1.84
N TRP A 391 19.25 11.58 0.89
CA TRP A 391 19.41 11.86 -0.54
C TRP A 391 19.24 13.32 -0.92
N LEU A 392 18.48 14.10 -0.14
CA LEU A 392 18.39 15.55 -0.30
C LEU A 392 19.60 16.24 0.32
N ALA A 393 19.98 15.84 1.53
CA ALA A 393 20.98 16.52 2.34
C ALA A 393 22.40 16.42 1.80
N LEU A 394 22.74 15.26 1.25
CA LEU A 394 24.02 14.99 0.63
C LEU A 394 23.94 15.20 -0.89
N SER A 395 25.10 15.44 -1.48
CA SER A 395 25.28 15.59 -2.92
C SER A 395 25.47 14.23 -3.61
N PRO A 396 24.99 14.06 -4.86
CA PRO A 396 24.91 12.74 -5.50
C PRO A 396 26.22 11.95 -5.60
N GLU A 397 27.35 12.62 -5.77
CA GLU A 397 28.68 12.00 -5.86
C GLU A 397 29.12 11.26 -4.58
N LYS A 398 28.38 11.40 -3.47
CA LYS A 398 28.62 10.67 -2.22
C LYS A 398 27.88 9.33 -2.14
N PHE A 399 26.99 9.03 -3.08
CA PHE A 399 26.06 7.89 -3.00
C PHE A 399 26.65 6.60 -3.54
N TRP A 400 27.82 6.23 -3.04
CA TRP A 400 28.48 5.00 -3.41
C TRP A 400 29.08 4.30 -2.18
N VAL A 401 29.27 3.00 -2.31
CA VAL A 401 29.99 2.15 -1.36
C VAL A 401 30.89 1.20 -2.12
N ASN A 402 31.93 0.71 -1.47
CA ASN A 402 32.95 -0.11 -2.07
C ASN A 402 33.56 -1.08 -1.04
N LEU A 403 33.42 -2.37 -1.30
CA LEU A 403 34.15 -3.45 -0.62
C LEU A 403 35.26 -3.95 -1.56
N ASN A 404 36.36 -3.19 -1.62
CA ASN A 404 37.58 -3.60 -2.31
C ASN A 404 38.68 -3.94 -1.28
N PRO A 405 39.17 -5.19 -1.19
CA PRO A 405 40.16 -5.60 -0.19
C PRO A 405 41.51 -4.88 -0.24
N VAL A 406 41.85 -4.24 -1.36
CA VAL A 406 43.09 -3.45 -1.51
C VAL A 406 42.89 -1.95 -1.30
N ARG A 407 41.65 -1.50 -1.05
CA ARG A 407 41.30 -0.10 -0.76
C ARG A 407 40.54 0.03 0.57
N PRO A 408 41.14 -0.36 1.71
CA PRO A 408 40.51 -0.27 3.03
C PRO A 408 40.16 1.18 3.45
N ASP A 409 40.82 2.17 2.84
CA ASP A 409 40.59 3.60 3.06
C ASP A 409 39.38 4.13 2.28
N LEU A 410 38.95 3.44 1.22
CA LEU A 410 37.90 3.87 0.30
C LEU A 410 36.65 2.97 0.38
N ILE A 411 36.05 2.89 1.57
CA ILE A 411 34.83 2.09 1.79
C ILE A 411 33.56 2.85 1.35
N MET A 412 33.43 4.10 1.79
CA MET A 412 32.30 5.00 1.47
C MET A 412 32.56 6.40 2.08
N ASP A 413 31.79 7.40 1.63
CA ASP A 413 31.81 8.77 2.18
C ASP A 413 31.54 8.82 3.69
N LYS A 414 32.22 9.75 4.38
CA LYS A 414 32.20 9.89 5.84
C LYS A 414 30.84 10.33 6.40
N ASP A 415 30.12 11.20 5.69
CA ASP A 415 28.81 11.64 6.15
C ASP A 415 27.74 10.62 5.76
N PHE A 416 27.87 10.02 4.58
CA PHE A 416 26.97 8.94 4.17
C PHE A 416 27.05 7.73 5.11
N SER A 417 28.25 7.40 5.63
CA SER A 417 28.43 6.30 6.59
C SER A 417 27.78 6.51 7.95
N LYS A 418 27.26 7.71 8.25
CA LYS A 418 26.53 8.01 9.49
C LYS A 418 25.03 7.76 9.37
N THR A 419 24.55 7.30 8.22
CA THR A 419 23.12 7.19 7.89
C THR A 419 22.71 5.74 7.67
N ASP A 420 21.45 5.41 7.96
CA ASP A 420 20.90 4.10 7.63
C ASP A 420 20.86 3.84 6.10
N ALA A 421 20.72 4.87 5.27
CA ALA A 421 20.79 4.72 3.81
C ALA A 421 22.18 4.23 3.36
N GLY A 422 23.24 4.83 3.90
CA GLY A 422 24.62 4.41 3.63
C GLY A 422 24.93 3.01 4.12
N ARG A 423 24.46 2.67 5.32
CA ARG A 423 24.53 1.31 5.86
C ARG A 423 23.88 0.29 4.93
N VAL A 424 22.64 0.55 4.49
CA VAL A 424 21.88 -0.36 3.61
C VAL A 424 22.63 -0.61 2.30
N LEU A 425 23.25 0.41 1.72
CA LEU A 425 24.05 0.23 0.49
C LEU A 425 25.26 -0.68 0.75
N LEU A 426 26.02 -0.45 1.83
CA LEU A 426 27.23 -1.24 2.11
C LEU A 426 26.90 -2.70 2.49
N GLU A 427 25.83 -2.92 3.26
CA GLU A 427 25.36 -4.27 3.57
C GLU A 427 24.85 -4.99 2.32
N ALA A 428 24.16 -4.30 1.42
CA ALA A 428 23.72 -4.89 0.17
C ALA A 428 24.89 -5.27 -0.75
N ASP A 429 25.99 -4.50 -0.74
CA ASP A 429 27.21 -4.91 -1.44
C ASP A 429 27.78 -6.20 -0.83
N LEU A 430 27.88 -6.30 0.50
CA LEU A 430 28.34 -7.53 1.16
C LEU A 430 27.45 -8.74 0.79
N ILE A 431 26.13 -8.58 0.82
CA ILE A 431 25.18 -9.63 0.42
C ILE A 431 25.42 -10.03 -1.04
N LEU A 432 25.68 -9.09 -1.95
CA LEU A 432 25.98 -9.36 -3.34
C LEU A 432 27.26 -10.19 -3.51
N LYS A 433 28.28 -9.99 -2.65
CA LYS A 433 29.50 -10.82 -2.67
C LYS A 433 29.18 -12.26 -2.29
N HIS A 434 28.40 -12.45 -1.24
CA HIS A 434 27.96 -13.78 -0.80
C HIS A 434 27.07 -14.47 -1.85
N ASP A 435 26.11 -13.74 -2.42
CA ASP A 435 25.22 -14.26 -3.46
C ASP A 435 25.96 -14.63 -4.74
N TYR A 436 27.01 -13.88 -5.10
CA TYR A 436 27.86 -14.22 -6.23
C TYR A 436 28.55 -15.59 -6.03
N ALA A 437 29.13 -15.82 -4.86
CA ALA A 437 29.72 -17.12 -4.52
C ALA A 437 28.66 -18.23 -4.49
N ASP A 438 27.49 -17.99 -3.90
CA ASP A 438 26.39 -18.96 -3.81
C ASP A 438 25.80 -19.31 -5.18
N ALA A 439 25.65 -18.33 -6.09
CA ALA A 439 25.11 -18.55 -7.43
C ALA A 439 25.98 -19.48 -8.29
N MET A 440 27.28 -19.57 -7.98
CA MET A 440 28.22 -20.50 -8.60
C MET A 440 28.28 -21.87 -7.90
N ASN A 441 27.53 -22.10 -6.82
CA ASN A 441 27.60 -23.34 -6.04
C ASN A 441 27.08 -24.55 -6.86
N PRO A 442 27.95 -25.51 -7.25
CA PRO A 442 27.55 -26.64 -8.08
C PRO A 442 26.74 -27.70 -7.32
N ASP A 443 26.89 -27.76 -6.00
CA ASP A 443 26.17 -28.73 -5.17
C ASP A 443 24.73 -28.29 -4.89
N LYS A 444 24.45 -26.99 -4.97
CA LYS A 444 23.10 -26.44 -4.84
C LYS A 444 22.37 -26.27 -6.17
N TYR A 445 23.11 -25.92 -7.23
CA TYR A 445 22.49 -25.46 -8.48
C TYR A 445 23.14 -26.10 -9.71
N GLU A 446 22.31 -26.64 -10.60
CA GLU A 446 22.74 -27.14 -11.92
C GLU A 446 23.48 -26.06 -12.73
N ARG A 447 23.07 -24.80 -12.57
CA ARG A 447 23.78 -23.64 -13.12
C ARG A 447 25.24 -23.57 -12.67
N GLY A 448 25.51 -23.82 -11.40
CA GLY A 448 26.88 -23.87 -10.85
C GLY A 448 27.69 -25.00 -11.48
N GLU A 449 27.11 -26.19 -11.64
CA GLU A 449 27.77 -27.31 -12.32
C GLU A 449 28.12 -26.96 -13.78
N ARG A 450 27.17 -26.39 -14.52
CA ARG A 450 27.42 -25.94 -15.91
C ARG A 450 28.50 -24.87 -15.98
N PHE A 451 28.49 -23.93 -15.03
CA PHE A 451 29.49 -22.88 -14.92
C PHE A 451 30.91 -23.46 -14.73
N TRP A 452 31.12 -24.30 -13.71
CA TRP A 452 32.44 -24.88 -13.42
C TRP A 452 32.94 -25.86 -14.49
N LYS A 453 32.02 -26.48 -15.25
CA LYS A 453 32.38 -27.29 -16.42
C LYS A 453 32.89 -26.43 -17.58
N ALA A 454 32.36 -25.23 -17.76
CA ALA A 454 32.71 -24.31 -18.84
C ALA A 454 33.84 -23.32 -18.48
N ALA A 455 34.18 -23.19 -17.19
CA ALA A 455 35.24 -22.32 -16.71
C ALA A 455 36.61 -22.68 -17.33
N PRO A 456 37.45 -21.69 -17.69
CA PRO A 456 38.81 -21.93 -18.12
C PRO A 456 39.60 -22.77 -17.12
N ARG A 457 40.63 -23.47 -17.61
CA ARG A 457 41.47 -24.34 -16.80
C ARG A 457 42.93 -23.90 -16.84
N THR A 458 43.64 -24.08 -15.72
CA THR A 458 45.11 -24.03 -15.69
C THR A 458 45.69 -25.18 -16.52
N PRO A 459 47.00 -25.17 -16.85
CA PRO A 459 47.66 -26.31 -17.48
C PRO A 459 47.49 -27.64 -16.72
N GLU A 460 47.35 -27.59 -15.39
CA GLU A 460 47.11 -28.73 -14.50
C GLU A 460 45.63 -29.17 -14.48
N GLY A 461 44.76 -28.54 -15.27
CA GLY A 461 43.36 -28.90 -15.41
C GLY A 461 42.43 -28.35 -14.32
N MET A 462 42.93 -27.49 -13.42
CA MET A 462 42.12 -26.87 -12.36
C MET A 462 41.29 -25.70 -12.92
N PRO A 463 40.01 -25.54 -12.52
CA PRO A 463 39.24 -24.33 -12.83
C PRO A 463 39.98 -23.07 -12.43
N CYS A 464 40.01 -22.09 -13.33
CA CYS A 464 40.74 -20.84 -13.18
C CYS A 464 39.84 -19.71 -13.68
N LEU A 465 39.57 -18.74 -12.81
CA LEU A 465 38.71 -17.60 -13.09
C LEU A 465 39.44 -16.31 -12.71
N PRO A 466 39.26 -15.23 -13.48
CA PRO A 466 39.78 -13.93 -13.09
C PRO A 466 39.01 -13.40 -11.87
N ILE A 467 39.59 -12.42 -11.18
CA ILE A 467 38.84 -11.64 -10.19
C ILE A 467 37.76 -10.86 -10.93
N ILE A 468 36.53 -10.91 -10.43
CA ILE A 468 35.43 -10.15 -11.00
C ILE A 468 35.05 -9.01 -10.06
N ARG A 469 34.94 -7.81 -10.61
CA ARG A 469 34.32 -6.71 -9.91
C ARG A 469 32.82 -6.74 -10.20
N GLN A 470 31.99 -6.80 -9.17
CA GLN A 470 30.55 -6.65 -9.30
C GLN A 470 29.98 -5.54 -8.42
N TRP A 471 29.02 -4.79 -8.96
CA TRP A 471 28.38 -3.72 -8.22
C TRP A 471 26.93 -3.48 -8.66
N ILE A 472 26.11 -2.95 -7.77
CA ILE A 472 24.73 -2.61 -8.07
C ILE A 472 24.63 -1.14 -8.51
N THR A 473 23.89 -0.88 -9.58
CA THR A 473 23.51 0.49 -9.99
C THR A 473 22.00 0.58 -10.25
N PRO A 474 21.41 1.78 -10.12
CA PRO A 474 20.07 2.06 -10.61
C PRO A 474 19.90 1.78 -12.12
N LYS A 475 18.87 1.01 -12.51
CA LYS A 475 18.32 1.11 -13.87
C LYS A 475 17.36 2.30 -13.94
N PRO A 476 17.09 2.86 -15.13
CA PRO A 476 16.12 3.93 -15.28
C PRO A 476 14.78 3.60 -14.62
N ALA A 477 14.40 4.36 -13.60
CA ALA A 477 13.10 4.21 -12.94
C ALA A 477 11.99 4.58 -13.92
N LYS A 478 10.95 3.75 -14.04
CA LYS A 478 9.77 4.09 -14.86
C LYS A 478 8.88 4.99 -14.04
N VAL A 479 8.68 6.21 -14.54
CA VAL A 479 7.96 7.24 -13.80
C VAL A 479 6.91 7.91 -14.68
N ARG A 480 5.96 8.58 -14.02
CA ARG A 480 5.04 9.51 -14.66
C ARG A 480 4.92 10.77 -13.82
N GLU A 481 5.30 11.92 -14.36
CA GLU A 481 4.96 13.21 -13.77
C GLU A 481 3.58 13.66 -14.25
N GLN A 482 2.60 13.71 -13.35
CA GLN A 482 1.22 14.11 -13.66
C GLN A 482 0.51 14.61 -12.40
N ASP A 483 -0.53 15.43 -12.57
CA ASP A 483 -1.43 15.85 -11.50
C ASP A 483 -0.73 16.47 -10.29
N GLY A 484 0.33 17.25 -10.58
CA GLY A 484 1.12 17.89 -9.55
C GLY A 484 1.94 16.92 -8.70
N GLY A 485 2.39 15.77 -9.22
CA GLY A 485 3.33 14.90 -8.53
C GLY A 485 4.09 13.96 -9.48
N ILE A 486 4.83 13.01 -8.92
CA ILE A 486 5.50 11.93 -9.64
C ILE A 486 5.03 10.56 -9.14
N TYR A 487 4.57 9.73 -10.07
CA TYR A 487 4.29 8.32 -9.84
C TYR A 487 5.54 7.51 -10.13
N ILE A 488 6.00 6.72 -9.16
CA ILE A 488 7.12 5.78 -9.28
C ILE A 488 6.50 4.39 -9.53
N LEU A 489 6.56 3.94 -10.77
CA LEU A 489 5.88 2.72 -11.23
C LEU A 489 6.78 1.50 -11.05
N ASP A 490 8.07 1.69 -11.28
CA ASP A 490 9.10 0.68 -11.24
C ASP A 490 10.45 1.35 -10.99
N ALA A 491 11.28 0.78 -10.13
CA ALA A 491 12.62 1.28 -9.80
C ALA A 491 13.61 0.10 -9.80
N PRO A 492 13.89 -0.49 -10.97
CA PRO A 492 14.71 -1.69 -11.03
C PRO A 492 16.19 -1.39 -10.80
N LEU A 493 16.92 -2.38 -10.32
CA LEU A 493 18.36 -2.35 -10.11
C LEU A 493 19.06 -3.22 -11.14
N LYS A 494 20.32 -2.87 -11.45
CA LYS A 494 21.22 -3.60 -12.34
C LYS A 494 22.39 -4.12 -11.53
N VAL A 495 22.78 -5.37 -11.76
CA VAL A 495 24.09 -5.88 -11.33
C VAL A 495 25.04 -5.69 -12.50
N ASN A 496 26.13 -4.97 -12.29
CA ASN A 496 27.23 -4.86 -13.25
C ASN A 496 28.34 -5.80 -12.80
N MET A 497 29.03 -6.40 -13.76
CA MET A 497 30.15 -7.31 -13.52
C MET A 497 31.18 -7.05 -14.61
N GLU A 498 32.45 -6.98 -14.24
CA GLU A 498 33.56 -6.83 -15.18
C GLU A 498 34.82 -7.49 -14.63
N VAL A 499 35.78 -7.80 -15.50
CA VAL A 499 37.17 -8.04 -15.07
C VAL A 499 37.82 -6.67 -14.82
N PRO A 500 38.18 -6.32 -13.57
CA PRO A 500 38.74 -5.02 -13.28
C PRO A 500 40.19 -4.93 -13.77
N THR A 501 40.61 -3.73 -14.16
CA THR A 501 41.99 -3.44 -14.59
C THR A 501 42.62 -2.37 -13.70
N GLY A 502 43.95 -2.31 -13.66
CA GLY A 502 44.69 -1.27 -12.96
C GLY A 502 45.29 -1.69 -11.60
N PRO A 503 45.89 -0.74 -10.87
CA PRO A 503 46.69 -1.02 -9.66
C PRO A 503 45.85 -1.41 -8.44
N ASP A 504 44.55 -1.13 -8.47
CA ASP A 504 43.59 -1.39 -7.38
C ASP A 504 42.94 -2.78 -7.48
N VAL A 505 43.46 -3.64 -8.35
CA VAL A 505 43.00 -5.02 -8.52
C VAL A 505 43.81 -5.91 -7.56
N PRO A 506 43.17 -6.69 -6.68
CA PRO A 506 43.89 -7.67 -5.86
C PRO A 506 44.69 -8.63 -6.76
N LYS A 507 45.86 -9.08 -6.29
CA LYS A 507 46.61 -10.10 -7.04
C LYS A 507 45.78 -11.39 -7.09
N GLY A 508 45.39 -11.79 -8.30
CA GLY A 508 44.73 -13.07 -8.55
C GLY A 508 45.73 -14.23 -8.43
N SER A 509 45.22 -15.41 -8.07
CA SER A 509 45.98 -16.67 -8.10
C SER A 509 45.97 -17.36 -9.46
N CYS A 510 45.23 -16.79 -10.43
CA CYS A 510 44.91 -17.38 -11.71
C CYS A 510 45.56 -16.58 -12.85
N GLU A 511 46.53 -17.18 -13.54
CA GLU A 511 47.14 -16.60 -14.74
C GLU A 511 46.39 -17.10 -15.99
N LEU A 512 45.66 -16.20 -16.65
CA LEU A 512 44.88 -16.49 -17.86
C LEU A 512 45.41 -15.71 -19.06
N THR A 513 45.29 -16.29 -20.25
CA THR A 513 45.43 -15.52 -21.50
C THR A 513 44.26 -14.56 -21.65
N GLU A 514 44.42 -13.51 -22.45
CA GLU A 514 43.36 -12.54 -22.76
C GLU A 514 42.07 -13.24 -23.25
N ALA A 515 42.20 -14.16 -24.20
CA ALA A 515 41.06 -14.93 -24.71
C ALA A 515 40.35 -15.78 -23.63
N GLN A 516 41.09 -16.33 -22.67
CA GLN A 516 40.51 -17.08 -21.55
C GLN A 516 39.84 -16.15 -20.52
N THR A 517 40.40 -14.97 -20.29
CA THR A 517 39.79 -13.93 -19.47
C THR A 517 38.45 -13.48 -20.07
N ASP A 518 38.43 -13.18 -21.37
CA ASP A 518 37.21 -12.79 -22.09
C ASP A 518 36.16 -13.91 -22.04
N GLN A 519 36.59 -15.16 -22.26
CA GLN A 519 35.71 -16.32 -22.14
C GLN A 519 35.11 -16.44 -20.73
N ALA A 520 35.91 -16.27 -19.68
CA ALA A 520 35.44 -16.34 -18.30
C ALA A 520 34.45 -15.21 -17.99
N GLU A 521 34.74 -13.98 -18.45
CA GLU A 521 33.85 -12.84 -18.27
C GLU A 521 32.50 -13.09 -18.95
N GLN A 522 32.50 -13.52 -20.22
CA GLN A 522 31.25 -13.83 -20.94
C GLN A 522 30.47 -14.97 -20.29
N LEU A 523 31.17 -15.98 -19.76
CA LEU A 523 30.53 -17.07 -19.03
C LEU A 523 29.82 -16.55 -17.76
N ILE A 524 30.45 -15.65 -17.01
CA ILE A 524 29.89 -15.05 -15.80
C ILE A 524 28.68 -14.15 -16.14
N LEU A 525 28.81 -13.30 -17.16
CA LEU A 525 27.74 -12.41 -17.61
C LEU A 525 26.51 -13.18 -18.11
N SER A 526 26.70 -14.29 -18.81
CA SER A 526 25.59 -15.09 -19.34
C SER A 526 24.97 -16.03 -18.31
N THR A 527 25.76 -16.52 -17.34
CA THR A 527 25.34 -17.60 -16.45
C THR A 527 24.97 -17.10 -15.06
N ILE A 528 25.75 -16.18 -14.49
CA ILE A 528 25.67 -15.77 -13.08
C ILE A 528 24.97 -14.42 -12.91
N GLN A 529 25.33 -13.41 -13.71
CA GLN A 529 24.77 -12.06 -13.60
C GLN A 529 23.22 -12.02 -13.62
N PRO A 530 22.50 -12.78 -14.47
CA PRO A 530 21.04 -12.72 -14.50
C PRO A 530 20.40 -13.22 -13.20
N GLU A 531 21.03 -14.18 -12.52
CA GLU A 531 20.56 -14.64 -11.20
C GLU A 531 20.75 -13.56 -10.15
N LEU A 532 21.93 -12.94 -10.11
CA LEU A 532 22.21 -11.88 -9.14
C LEU A 532 21.27 -10.69 -9.34
N GLU A 533 21.04 -10.30 -10.59
CA GLU A 533 20.10 -9.24 -10.88
C GLU A 533 18.66 -9.61 -10.46
N ARG A 534 18.23 -10.86 -10.66
CA ARG A 534 16.97 -11.36 -10.13
C ARG A 534 16.92 -11.26 -8.60
N ARG A 535 17.94 -11.75 -7.88
CA ARG A 535 18.01 -11.70 -6.41
C ARG A 535 17.94 -10.26 -5.89
N VAL A 536 18.69 -9.34 -6.50
CA VAL A 536 18.67 -7.91 -6.12
C VAL A 536 17.28 -7.27 -6.29
N ASN A 537 16.53 -7.68 -7.30
CA ASN A 537 15.19 -7.12 -7.56
C ASN A 537 14.05 -7.84 -6.81
N ASP A 538 14.20 -9.13 -6.49
CA ASP A 538 13.10 -9.96 -6.00
C ASP A 538 13.30 -10.51 -4.58
N ASP A 539 14.54 -10.82 -4.19
CA ASP A 539 14.79 -11.49 -2.91
C ASP A 539 14.65 -10.49 -1.74
N THR A 540 14.22 -11.00 -0.59
CA THR A 540 13.91 -10.18 0.60
C THR A 540 15.15 -9.56 1.25
N SER A 541 16.34 -10.14 1.04
CA SER A 541 17.63 -9.62 1.51
C SER A 541 17.96 -8.22 0.95
N TYR A 542 17.42 -7.87 -0.23
CA TYR A 542 17.60 -6.56 -0.87
C TYR A 542 16.38 -5.64 -0.74
N ALA A 543 15.36 -6.01 0.04
CA ALA A 543 14.14 -5.21 0.17
C ALA A 543 14.41 -3.80 0.71
N ASP A 544 15.36 -3.67 1.65
CA ASP A 544 15.76 -2.37 2.18
C ASP A 544 16.50 -1.53 1.13
N LEU A 545 17.33 -2.15 0.26
CA LEU A 545 17.99 -1.46 -0.85
C LEU A 545 16.97 -0.90 -1.84
N ARG A 546 15.94 -1.68 -2.22
CA ARG A 546 14.86 -1.21 -3.11
C ARG A 546 14.05 -0.08 -2.50
N ARG A 547 13.72 -0.15 -1.21
CA ARG A 547 13.05 0.95 -0.48
C ARG A 547 13.87 2.24 -0.48
N VAL A 548 15.18 2.10 -0.23
CA VAL A 548 16.14 3.21 -0.24
C VAL A 548 16.30 3.80 -1.65
N TYR A 549 16.28 2.97 -2.70
CA TYR A 549 16.29 3.42 -4.10
C TYR A 549 15.01 4.17 -4.49
N SER A 550 13.82 3.64 -4.20
CA SER A 550 12.55 4.33 -4.47
C SER A 550 12.50 5.71 -3.77
N SER A 551 13.06 5.80 -2.55
CA SER A 551 13.23 7.07 -1.83
C SER A 551 14.19 8.04 -2.53
N ARG A 552 15.25 7.54 -3.20
CA ARG A 552 16.18 8.34 -4.01
C ARG A 552 15.50 8.95 -5.22
N VAL A 553 14.63 8.20 -5.90
CA VAL A 553 13.85 8.68 -7.05
C VAL A 553 12.90 9.80 -6.61
N ALA A 554 12.22 9.64 -5.48
CA ALA A 554 11.37 10.68 -4.90
C ALA A 554 12.18 11.93 -4.51
N ALA A 555 13.32 11.77 -3.83
CA ALA A 555 14.19 12.88 -3.45
C ALA A 555 14.75 13.63 -4.67
N GLU A 556 15.09 12.93 -5.74
CA GLU A 556 15.53 13.54 -7.00
C GLU A 556 14.47 14.44 -7.61
N TYR A 557 13.21 14.01 -7.57
CA TYR A 557 12.10 14.83 -8.04
C TYR A 557 11.96 16.11 -7.21
N ILE A 558 12.03 16.02 -5.88
CA ILE A 558 11.95 17.18 -4.98
C ILE A 558 13.11 18.15 -5.23
N ARG A 559 14.34 17.63 -5.36
CA ARG A 559 15.53 18.42 -5.71
C ARG A 559 15.33 19.19 -7.01
N ARG A 560 14.79 18.55 -8.05
CA ARG A 560 14.51 19.18 -9.35
C ARG A 560 13.40 20.23 -9.27
N LYS A 561 12.33 19.99 -8.50
CA LYS A 561 11.28 20.99 -8.30
C LYS A 561 11.79 22.19 -7.52
N ASP A 562 12.57 21.94 -6.47
CA ASP A 562 13.18 22.99 -5.66
C ASP A 562 14.16 23.86 -6.46
N ALA A 563 14.90 23.29 -7.41
CA ALA A 563 15.79 24.05 -8.30
C ALA A 563 15.04 25.04 -9.21
N VAL A 564 13.78 24.74 -9.58
CA VAL A 564 12.92 25.64 -10.37
C VAL A 564 12.26 26.69 -9.47
N GLU A 565 11.71 26.28 -8.33
CA GLU A 565 11.05 27.17 -7.38
C GLU A 565 11.38 26.74 -5.96
N ALA A 566 11.82 27.67 -5.11
CA ALA A 566 12.26 27.34 -3.75
C ALA A 566 11.13 26.77 -2.89
N THR A 567 11.39 25.62 -2.27
CA THR A 567 10.44 24.88 -1.43
C THR A 567 10.87 24.87 0.04
N ASP A 568 10.09 24.23 0.91
CA ASP A 568 10.49 24.02 2.31
C ASP A 568 11.72 23.10 2.46
N PHE A 569 12.07 22.34 1.41
CA PHE A 569 13.24 21.45 1.40
C PHE A 569 14.55 22.18 1.07
N ARG A 570 14.52 23.44 0.60
CA ARG A 570 15.70 24.21 0.16
C ARG A 570 16.85 24.21 1.17
N LYS A 571 16.53 24.31 2.47
CA LYS A 571 17.54 24.35 3.54
C LYS A 571 18.24 23.01 3.78
N ILE A 572 17.60 21.92 3.38
CA ILE A 572 18.14 20.56 3.52
C ILE A 572 19.01 20.24 2.32
N ILE A 573 18.56 20.57 1.11
CA ILE A 573 19.21 20.18 -0.14
C ILE A 573 20.69 20.61 -0.15
N ASN A 574 21.60 19.64 -0.30
CA ASN A 574 23.06 19.82 -0.31
C ASN A 574 23.65 20.51 0.94
N SER A 575 22.95 20.46 2.09
CA SER A 575 23.45 21.02 3.35
C SER A 575 24.67 20.29 3.91
N ASN A 576 24.93 19.06 3.48
CA ASN A 576 25.88 18.12 4.09
C ASN A 576 25.61 17.81 5.57
N ASP A 577 24.43 18.17 6.09
CA ASP A 577 24.02 17.87 7.46
C ASP A 577 23.05 16.71 7.49
N VAL A 578 23.53 15.56 7.95
CA VAL A 578 22.73 14.34 8.14
C VAL A 578 22.44 14.05 9.61
N SER A 579 22.73 14.98 10.53
CA SER A 579 22.57 14.77 11.98
C SER A 579 21.14 14.41 12.39
N ARG A 580 20.14 14.82 11.59
CA ARG A 580 18.72 14.50 11.78
C ARG A 580 18.33 13.08 11.37
N TRP A 581 19.14 12.42 10.53
CA TRP A 581 18.88 11.08 9.98
C TRP A 581 20.08 10.14 10.23
N PRO A 582 20.47 9.95 11.51
CA PRO A 582 21.60 9.11 11.86
C PRO A 582 21.23 7.63 11.70
N LEU A 583 22.21 6.75 11.88
CA LEU A 583 21.99 5.34 12.18
C LEU A 583 21.04 5.19 13.40
N ARG A 584 19.90 4.51 13.23
CA ARG A 584 18.87 4.37 14.27
C ARG A 584 18.80 2.98 14.88
N GLY A 585 18.15 2.91 16.04
CA GLY A 585 17.74 1.66 16.66
C GLY A 585 18.91 0.72 16.92
N GLU A 586 18.82 -0.51 16.41
CA GLU A 586 19.87 -1.52 16.52
C GLU A 586 21.15 -1.17 15.74
N ASN A 587 21.06 -0.26 14.77
CA ASN A 587 22.17 0.15 13.90
C ASN A 587 23.00 1.28 14.48
N LYS A 588 22.65 1.86 15.64
CA LYS A 588 23.35 3.02 16.23
C LYS A 588 24.86 2.82 16.43
N ASN A 589 25.30 1.57 16.57
CA ASN A 589 26.69 1.17 16.76
C ASN A 589 27.26 0.49 15.49
N TRP A 590 26.56 0.55 14.37
CA TRP A 590 27.04 0.00 13.11
C TRP A 590 28.31 0.73 12.69
N ASP A 591 29.28 -0.03 12.19
CA ASP A 591 30.54 0.48 11.69
C ASP A 591 30.87 -0.12 10.32
N LYS A 592 31.25 0.73 9.38
CA LYS A 592 31.60 0.33 8.02
C LYS A 592 32.82 -0.58 7.99
N ASN A 593 33.77 -0.41 8.92
CA ASN A 593 34.96 -1.27 8.98
C ASN A 593 34.58 -2.69 9.41
N THR A 594 33.58 -2.86 10.28
CA THR A 594 33.09 -4.20 10.64
C THR A 594 32.53 -4.93 9.41
N VAL A 595 31.83 -4.22 8.51
CA VAL A 595 31.32 -4.83 7.25
C VAL A 595 32.47 -5.14 6.31
N TYR A 596 33.44 -4.23 6.19
CA TYR A 596 34.66 -4.44 5.43
C TYR A 596 35.47 -5.64 5.92
N ASP A 597 35.67 -5.77 7.23
CA ASP A 597 36.43 -6.86 7.84
C ASP A 597 35.74 -8.21 7.62
N LYS A 598 34.40 -8.26 7.74
CA LYS A 598 33.62 -9.45 7.37
C LYS A 598 33.83 -9.82 5.91
N TYR A 599 33.86 -8.83 5.02
CA TYR A 599 34.14 -9.08 3.63
C TYR A 599 35.58 -9.54 3.39
N VAL A 600 36.58 -8.93 4.02
CA VAL A 600 37.98 -9.33 3.87
C VAL A 600 38.21 -10.73 4.42
N ASP A 601 37.54 -11.09 5.52
CA ASP A 601 37.54 -12.46 6.05
C ASP A 601 36.94 -13.44 5.04
N SER A 602 35.73 -13.15 4.54
CA SER A 602 35.09 -13.88 3.44
C SER A 602 36.01 -13.98 2.21
N PHE A 603 36.68 -12.89 1.83
CA PHE A 603 37.59 -12.80 0.68
C PHE A 603 38.85 -13.67 0.85
N ARG A 604 39.32 -13.87 2.08
CA ARG A 604 40.52 -14.67 2.39
C ARG A 604 40.21 -16.13 2.70
N ASN A 605 39.10 -16.40 3.35
CA ASN A 605 38.76 -17.70 3.92
C ASN A 605 37.60 -18.42 3.19
N GLY A 606 36.81 -17.67 2.42
CA GLY A 606 35.76 -18.13 1.51
C GLY A 606 34.41 -18.35 2.16
N ASP A 607 33.34 -18.06 1.44
CA ASP A 607 31.96 -18.21 1.92
C ASP A 607 31.47 -19.66 1.92
N TYR A 608 31.99 -20.46 0.98
CA TYR A 608 31.60 -21.86 0.79
C TYR A 608 32.83 -22.72 0.49
N LYS A 609 32.88 -23.90 1.12
CA LYS A 609 33.81 -24.97 0.77
C LYS A 609 32.98 -26.11 0.19
N PHE A 610 33.21 -26.47 -1.06
CA PHE A 610 32.58 -27.63 -1.69
C PHE A 610 33.65 -28.68 -2.03
N GLU A 611 33.47 -29.89 -1.52
CA GLU A 611 34.37 -31.02 -1.74
C GLU A 611 34.05 -31.68 -3.09
N ARG A 612 34.59 -31.11 -4.17
CA ARG A 612 34.74 -31.80 -5.46
C ARG A 612 36.21 -32.16 -5.64
N VAL A 613 36.49 -33.19 -6.44
CA VAL A 613 37.86 -33.57 -6.82
C VAL A 613 38.47 -32.47 -7.70
N TYR A 614 38.94 -31.41 -7.04
CA TYR A 614 39.78 -30.33 -7.53
C TYR A 614 40.63 -29.84 -6.34
N ASP A 615 41.54 -30.70 -5.87
CA ASP A 615 42.70 -30.41 -4.98
C ASP A 615 42.48 -29.56 -3.70
N GLY A 616 41.29 -29.56 -3.09
CA GLY A 616 41.08 -29.06 -1.72
C GLY A 616 41.29 -27.55 -1.51
N LYS A 617 41.28 -26.73 -2.57
CA LYS A 617 41.47 -25.27 -2.50
C LYS A 617 40.14 -24.51 -2.47
N VAL A 618 40.06 -23.47 -1.65
CA VAL A 618 38.93 -22.53 -1.60
C VAL A 618 39.17 -21.39 -2.58
N TRP A 619 38.21 -21.13 -3.47
CA TRP A 619 38.31 -20.09 -4.50
C TRP A 619 37.44 -18.90 -4.12
N ILE A 620 38.02 -17.70 -4.17
CA ILE A 620 37.36 -16.46 -3.75
C ILE A 620 37.74 -15.35 -4.73
N LEU A 621 36.76 -14.86 -5.48
CA LEU A 621 37.03 -14.08 -6.68
C LEU A 621 36.01 -12.96 -6.85
N SER A 622 36.12 -11.91 -6.05
CA SER A 622 35.16 -10.82 -6.15
C SER A 622 35.69 -9.52 -5.55
N MET A 623 35.15 -8.37 -5.99
CA MET A 623 35.30 -7.03 -5.39
C MET A 623 34.17 -6.12 -5.90
N GLY A 624 33.89 -4.95 -5.31
CA GLY A 624 32.97 -3.96 -5.92
C GLY A 624 32.07 -3.21 -4.94
N GLY A 625 30.83 -2.86 -5.31
CA GLY A 625 30.07 -1.82 -4.58
C GLY A 625 28.57 -1.71 -4.84
N VAL A 626 27.98 -0.63 -4.34
CA VAL A 626 26.67 -0.11 -4.79
C VAL A 626 26.87 1.36 -5.13
N ASP A 627 26.44 1.80 -6.32
CA ASP A 627 26.60 3.17 -6.79
C ASP A 627 25.27 3.76 -7.25
N PHE A 628 24.73 4.65 -6.43
CA PHE A 628 23.49 5.40 -6.62
C PHE A 628 23.77 6.89 -6.88
N SER A 629 24.99 7.24 -7.32
CA SER A 629 25.35 8.62 -7.68
C SER A 629 24.47 9.17 -8.81
N LYS A 630 23.95 8.27 -9.64
CA LYS A 630 22.95 8.56 -10.67
C LYS A 630 21.58 8.04 -10.25
N ALA A 631 20.53 8.80 -10.57
CA ALA A 631 19.13 8.39 -10.41
C ALA A 631 18.38 8.51 -11.75
N PRO A 632 18.73 7.68 -12.76
CA PRO A 632 18.13 7.78 -14.08
C PRO A 632 16.62 7.51 -14.01
N LYS A 633 15.85 8.23 -14.83
CA LYS A 633 14.39 8.02 -14.94
C LYS A 633 13.96 7.99 -16.40
N LYS A 634 12.94 7.21 -16.68
CA LYS A 634 12.23 7.16 -17.97
C LYS A 634 10.77 7.50 -17.75
N ASN A 635 10.34 8.63 -18.31
CA ASN A 635 8.94 9.02 -18.30
C ASN A 635 8.15 8.13 -19.28
N ILE A 636 7.02 7.57 -18.84
CA ILE A 636 6.04 6.97 -19.74
C ILE A 636 5.01 8.01 -20.21
N SER A 637 4.40 7.77 -21.37
CA SER A 637 3.37 8.66 -21.91
C SER A 637 2.10 8.63 -21.04
N SER A 638 1.29 9.70 -21.10
CA SER A 638 -0.01 9.71 -20.41
C SER A 638 -0.92 8.58 -20.93
N THR A 639 -0.88 8.28 -22.22
CA THR A 639 -1.64 7.18 -22.84
C THR A 639 -1.20 5.82 -22.31
N GLU A 640 0.11 5.58 -22.23
CA GLU A 640 0.65 4.34 -21.64
C GLU A 640 0.27 4.23 -20.17
N PHE A 641 0.41 5.32 -19.40
CA PHE A 641 0.04 5.37 -17.99
C PHE A 641 -1.45 5.06 -17.79
N LYS A 642 -2.35 5.70 -18.53
CA LYS A 642 -3.80 5.44 -18.43
C LYS A 642 -4.19 4.02 -18.86
N THR A 643 -3.49 3.46 -19.85
CA THR A 643 -3.77 2.12 -20.38
C THR A 643 -3.23 1.02 -19.44
N ARG A 644 -1.98 1.13 -18.99
CA ARG A 644 -1.32 0.11 -18.14
C ARG A 644 -1.59 0.29 -16.65
N HIS A 645 -1.85 1.52 -16.22
CA HIS A 645 -2.04 1.90 -14.81
C HIS A 645 -3.40 2.58 -14.57
N LYS A 646 -4.46 2.06 -15.20
CA LYS A 646 -5.82 2.62 -15.13
C LYS A 646 -6.29 2.79 -13.67
N GLY A 647 -6.54 4.04 -13.28
CA GLY A 647 -7.07 4.42 -11.97
C GLY A 647 -6.01 4.62 -10.88
N LEU A 648 -4.73 4.44 -11.18
CA LEU A 648 -3.64 4.56 -10.19
C LEU A 648 -3.50 6.00 -9.68
N ASP A 649 -3.78 6.99 -10.53
CA ASP A 649 -3.83 8.41 -10.18
C ASP A 649 -4.80 8.67 -9.02
N ARG A 650 -6.00 8.11 -9.14
CA ARG A 650 -7.07 8.22 -8.15
C ARG A 650 -6.78 7.37 -6.92
N THR A 651 -6.31 6.14 -7.08
CA THR A 651 -5.88 5.28 -5.95
C THR A 651 -4.84 6.01 -5.11
N THR A 652 -3.83 6.60 -5.74
CA THR A 652 -2.76 7.35 -5.04
C THR A 652 -3.31 8.56 -4.31
N LYS A 653 -4.19 9.36 -4.93
CA LYS A 653 -4.83 10.51 -4.27
C LYS A 653 -5.67 10.09 -3.06
N THR A 654 -6.49 9.05 -3.21
CA THR A 654 -7.28 8.52 -2.09
C THR A 654 -6.39 7.92 -0.99
N SER A 655 -5.23 7.34 -1.35
CA SER A 655 -4.33 6.70 -0.39
C SER A 655 -3.84 7.66 0.71
N VAL A 656 -3.76 8.96 0.42
CA VAL A 656 -3.39 9.99 1.41
C VAL A 656 -4.42 10.07 2.55
N GLN A 657 -5.66 9.65 2.31
CA GLN A 657 -6.79 9.76 3.24
C GLN A 657 -7.28 8.42 3.77
N ALA A 658 -7.08 7.32 3.04
CA ALA A 658 -7.51 5.98 3.43
C ALA A 658 -6.55 4.89 2.93
N GLU A 659 -6.53 3.74 3.59
CA GLU A 659 -5.95 2.53 3.02
C GLU A 659 -6.81 2.04 1.85
N VAL A 660 -6.20 1.87 0.68
CA VAL A 660 -6.91 1.48 -0.54
C VAL A 660 -6.16 0.41 -1.30
N THR A 661 -6.89 -0.39 -2.08
CA THR A 661 -6.30 -1.33 -3.05
C THR A 661 -6.23 -0.73 -4.43
N TYR A 662 -5.16 -1.02 -5.16
CA TYR A 662 -5.13 -0.77 -6.59
C TYR A 662 -5.76 -1.94 -7.35
N GLN A 663 -6.80 -1.66 -8.13
CA GLN A 663 -7.57 -2.67 -8.86
C GLN A 663 -8.02 -3.85 -7.96
N ASP A 664 -7.94 -5.07 -8.47
CA ASP A 664 -8.18 -6.32 -7.74
C ASP A 664 -6.92 -6.91 -7.09
N GLY A 665 -5.85 -6.11 -7.01
CA GLY A 665 -4.56 -6.54 -6.52
C GLY A 665 -4.55 -6.80 -5.02
N ASP A 666 -3.53 -7.54 -4.61
CA ASP A 666 -3.20 -7.78 -3.19
C ASP A 666 -2.16 -6.76 -2.69
N THR A 667 -2.12 -5.57 -3.29
CA THR A 667 -1.22 -4.47 -2.90
C THR A 667 -2.03 -3.31 -2.32
N ALA A 668 -1.69 -2.94 -1.09
CA ALA A 668 -2.20 -1.78 -0.40
C ALA A 668 -1.45 -0.51 -0.83
N TYR A 669 -2.20 0.57 -0.95
CA TYR A 669 -1.69 1.92 -1.12
C TYR A 669 -2.10 2.73 0.10
N LEU A 670 -1.10 3.32 0.73
CA LEU A 670 -1.19 3.96 2.03
C LEU A 670 -0.34 5.22 1.99
N GLY A 671 -0.99 6.37 2.07
CA GLY A 671 -0.33 7.66 2.00
C GLY A 671 -0.35 8.43 3.31
N GLY A 672 0.27 9.59 3.24
CA GLY A 672 0.20 10.61 4.28
C GLY A 672 0.45 11.98 3.68
N SER A 673 0.15 13.00 4.48
CA SER A 673 0.44 14.39 4.17
C SER A 673 1.24 14.99 5.30
N THR A 674 2.27 15.77 4.97
CA THR A 674 3.07 16.51 5.96
C THR A 674 2.53 17.90 6.26
N GLY A 675 1.41 18.29 5.63
CA GLY A 675 0.72 19.55 5.91
C GLY A 675 -0.16 19.48 7.16
N ASP A 676 -0.27 20.59 7.87
CA ASP A 676 -1.11 20.72 9.08
C ASP A 676 -2.62 20.78 8.76
N GLN A 677 -3.00 21.04 7.50
CA GLN A 677 -4.39 21.11 7.09
C GLN A 677 -4.86 19.78 6.54
N GLN A 678 -5.89 19.22 7.18
CA GLN A 678 -6.69 18.14 6.64
C GLN A 678 -7.15 18.56 5.23
N THR A 679 -6.72 17.86 4.19
CA THR A 679 -7.37 17.96 2.89
C THR A 679 -8.81 17.53 3.11
N ALA A 680 -9.72 18.50 3.23
CA ALA A 680 -11.13 18.23 3.34
C ALA A 680 -11.52 17.41 2.10
N PRO A 681 -12.19 16.26 2.24
CA PRO A 681 -12.71 15.56 1.09
C PRO A 681 -13.68 16.50 0.38
N GLU A 682 -13.40 16.87 -0.87
CA GLU A 682 -14.43 17.49 -1.71
C GLU A 682 -15.52 16.43 -1.91
N ASP A 683 -16.71 16.68 -1.34
CA ASP A 683 -17.88 15.89 -1.67
C ASP A 683 -18.10 16.00 -3.19
N PRO A 684 -18.21 14.88 -3.94
CA PRO A 684 -18.53 14.96 -5.35
C PRO A 684 -19.88 15.64 -5.52
N LYS A 685 -19.86 16.84 -6.11
CA LYS A 685 -21.06 17.57 -6.51
C LYS A 685 -21.93 16.62 -7.34
N PRO A 686 -23.24 16.47 -7.04
CA PRO A 686 -24.09 15.56 -7.79
C PRO A 686 -24.05 15.89 -9.27
N THR A 687 -23.69 14.90 -10.10
CA THR A 687 -23.81 14.99 -11.55
C THR A 687 -25.26 15.36 -11.87
N PRO A 688 -25.51 16.45 -12.62
CA PRO A 688 -26.87 16.78 -13.02
C PRO A 688 -27.45 15.63 -13.83
N SER A 689 -28.63 15.15 -13.44
CA SER A 689 -29.44 14.25 -14.25
C SER A 689 -29.61 14.85 -15.65
N PRO A 690 -29.40 14.09 -16.74
CA PRO A 690 -29.66 14.59 -18.09
C PRO A 690 -31.15 14.89 -18.20
N THR A 691 -31.48 16.18 -18.32
CA THR A 691 -32.82 16.63 -18.67
C THR A 691 -32.94 16.54 -20.20
N GLY A 692 -34.12 16.13 -20.66
CA GLY A 692 -34.37 15.56 -21.98
C GLY A 692 -33.95 16.37 -23.20
N SER A 693 -33.79 15.61 -24.27
CA SER A 693 -33.51 16.00 -25.66
C SER A 693 -34.30 17.22 -26.14
N GLY A 694 -33.60 18.28 -26.52
CA GLY A 694 -34.06 19.29 -27.47
C GLY A 694 -33.22 19.18 -28.74
N SER A 695 -33.88 18.94 -29.89
CA SER A 695 -33.26 18.80 -31.21
C SER A 695 -32.38 20.01 -31.59
N PRO A 696 -31.16 19.80 -32.13
CA PRO A 696 -30.38 20.88 -32.72
C PRO A 696 -30.82 21.17 -34.17
N LYS A 697 -31.10 22.44 -34.44
CA LYS A 697 -31.28 23.02 -35.78
C LYS A 697 -29.89 23.36 -36.38
N PRO A 698 -29.62 23.11 -37.67
CA PRO A 698 -28.27 23.23 -38.25
C PRO A 698 -28.02 24.60 -38.90
N THR A 699 -26.81 25.16 -38.73
CA THR A 699 -26.01 26.10 -39.60
C THR A 699 -24.87 26.71 -38.74
N ASP A 700 -23.62 26.95 -39.14
CA ASP A 700 -22.91 27.05 -40.43
C ASP A 700 -21.41 26.65 -40.31
N ALA A 701 -20.78 26.47 -41.48
CA ALA A 701 -19.42 25.96 -41.73
C ALA A 701 -18.27 26.98 -41.45
N PRO A 702 -16.99 26.53 -41.39
CA PRO A 702 -15.86 27.28 -40.83
C PRO A 702 -15.16 28.21 -41.84
N SER A 703 -14.55 29.29 -41.33
CA SER A 703 -13.71 30.21 -42.11
C SER A 703 -12.24 30.20 -41.66
N THR A 704 -11.34 29.99 -42.60
CA THR A 704 -9.91 30.37 -42.64
C THR A 704 -9.55 30.39 -44.15
N PRO A 705 -8.49 31.05 -44.67
CA PRO A 705 -7.35 31.72 -44.01
C PRO A 705 -6.86 33.04 -44.68
N ALA A 706 -5.81 33.68 -44.15
CA ALA A 706 -4.79 34.38 -44.95
C ALA A 706 -3.50 34.73 -44.17
N PRO A 707 -2.34 34.89 -44.85
CA PRO A 707 -1.00 34.66 -44.30
C PRO A 707 -0.07 35.89 -44.27
N GLY A 708 1.07 35.77 -43.57
CA GLY A 708 2.26 36.62 -43.74
C GLY A 708 3.33 36.26 -42.71
N SER A 709 4.63 36.36 -42.93
CA SER A 709 5.48 36.57 -44.10
C SER A 709 6.90 36.23 -43.64
N SER A 710 7.70 35.63 -44.50
CA SER A 710 9.10 35.27 -44.30
C SER A 710 10.04 36.48 -44.31
N SER A 711 11.04 36.49 -43.43
CA SER A 711 12.32 37.17 -43.68
C SER A 711 13.45 36.60 -42.82
N THR A 712 14.42 35.97 -43.49
CA THR A 712 15.80 35.75 -42.99
C THR A 712 16.70 36.78 -43.68
N PRO A 713 17.77 37.26 -43.01
CA PRO A 713 19.10 37.01 -43.58
C PRO A 713 20.13 36.61 -42.51
N GLY A 714 21.11 35.80 -42.94
CA GLY A 714 22.17 35.25 -42.09
C GLY A 714 23.41 36.15 -41.92
N GLY A 715 24.34 35.64 -41.12
CA GLY A 715 25.69 36.20 -40.94
C GLY A 715 26.26 35.76 -39.60
N GLY A 716 27.19 34.80 -39.61
CA GLY A 716 27.76 34.20 -38.39
C GLY A 716 28.86 35.04 -37.75
N HIS A 717 29.00 34.89 -36.43
CA HIS A 717 30.27 34.94 -35.72
C HIS A 717 30.23 33.99 -34.52
N SER A 718 31.32 33.26 -34.37
CA SER A 718 31.60 32.20 -33.41
C SER A 718 31.96 32.76 -32.03
N THR A 719 31.24 32.29 -31.00
CA THR A 719 31.66 32.32 -29.59
C THR A 719 31.13 31.06 -28.89
N PRO A 720 31.89 30.47 -27.96
CA PRO A 720 31.65 29.11 -27.47
C PRO A 720 30.41 29.05 -26.58
N PRO A 721 29.60 27.96 -26.62
CA PRO A 721 28.49 27.84 -25.70
C PRO A 721 29.01 27.57 -24.28
N ALA A 722 28.40 28.29 -23.35
CA ALA A 722 28.52 28.08 -21.92
C ALA A 722 28.21 26.63 -21.55
N THR A 723 28.99 26.10 -20.60
CA THR A 723 28.75 24.84 -19.90
C THR A 723 27.40 24.85 -19.21
N ASP A 724 26.50 23.99 -19.68
CA ASP A 724 25.25 23.61 -19.04
C ASP A 724 25.55 22.52 -17.98
N PRO A 725 25.11 22.64 -16.71
CA PRO A 725 25.37 21.64 -15.68
C PRO A 725 24.31 20.53 -15.72
N ASP A 726 24.17 19.87 -16.87
CA ASP A 726 23.44 18.62 -16.98
C ASP A 726 24.45 17.47 -17.05
N GLY A 727 24.43 16.62 -16.02
CA GLY A 727 25.24 15.41 -15.95
C GLY A 727 24.99 14.51 -17.16
N ASP A 728 26.03 14.40 -17.97
CA ASP A 728 26.02 14.06 -19.38
C ASP A 728 25.35 12.73 -19.77
N LEU A 729 24.73 12.80 -20.94
CA LEU A 729 24.24 11.72 -21.78
C LEU A 729 25.44 11.05 -22.46
N ALA A 730 25.75 9.81 -22.08
CA ALA A 730 26.39 8.88 -23.01
C ALA A 730 25.31 7.95 -23.58
N HIS A 731 24.79 8.32 -24.74
CA HIS A 731 24.12 7.42 -25.65
C HIS A 731 25.22 6.56 -26.32
N THR A 732 25.38 5.30 -25.92
CA THR A 732 26.13 4.31 -26.70
C THR A 732 25.14 3.30 -27.26
N GLY A 733 25.08 3.22 -28.59
CA GLY A 733 23.99 2.63 -29.38
C GLY A 733 23.72 1.14 -29.14
N ASN A 734 22.50 0.71 -29.45
CA ASN A 734 22.18 0.26 -30.80
C ASN A 734 20.66 0.20 -30.98
N ASP A 735 20.21 0.53 -32.18
CA ASP A 735 18.81 0.59 -32.60
C ASP A 735 18.14 -0.78 -32.51
N VAL A 736 17.00 -0.86 -31.81
CA VAL A 736 16.03 -1.94 -32.07
C VAL A 736 15.12 -1.44 -33.19
N PRO A 737 15.05 -2.11 -34.35
CA PRO A 737 14.24 -1.64 -35.45
C PRO A 737 12.76 -1.77 -35.07
N VAL A 738 12.13 -0.62 -34.86
CA VAL A 738 10.69 -0.46 -34.58
C VAL A 738 9.81 -1.04 -35.71
N GLY A 739 10.41 -1.44 -36.85
CA GLY A 739 9.73 -2.07 -37.98
C GLY A 739 9.30 -3.53 -37.79
N LEU A 740 9.89 -4.31 -36.89
CA LEU A 740 9.59 -5.76 -36.80
C LEU A 740 8.21 -6.03 -36.14
N PHE A 741 7.79 -5.17 -35.20
CA PHE A 741 6.51 -5.34 -34.49
C PHE A 741 5.30 -4.85 -35.28
N ALA A 742 5.50 -3.94 -36.25
CA ALA A 742 4.44 -3.54 -37.18
C ALA A 742 4.14 -4.64 -38.22
N GLY A 743 5.17 -5.37 -38.68
CA GLY A 743 5.03 -6.47 -39.65
C GLY A 743 4.29 -7.69 -39.10
N VAL A 744 4.55 -8.07 -37.84
CA VAL A 744 3.90 -9.23 -37.19
C VAL A 744 2.43 -8.93 -36.87
N ALA A 745 2.10 -7.70 -36.47
CA ALA A 745 0.71 -7.30 -36.22
C ALA A 745 -0.14 -7.26 -37.51
N ALA A 746 0.44 -6.80 -38.63
CA ALA A 746 -0.23 -6.82 -39.94
C ALA A 746 -0.44 -8.25 -40.46
N ALA A 747 0.56 -9.13 -40.31
CA ALA A 747 0.45 -10.54 -40.71
C ALA A 747 -0.62 -11.30 -39.90
N LEU A 748 -0.71 -11.06 -38.58
CA LEU A 748 -1.73 -11.67 -37.73
C LEU A 748 -3.15 -11.15 -38.02
N ALA A 749 -3.30 -9.88 -38.40
CA ALA A 749 -4.58 -9.33 -38.83
C ALA A 749 -5.07 -9.91 -40.17
N VAL A 750 -4.16 -10.16 -41.12
CA VAL A 750 -4.47 -10.80 -42.41
C VAL A 750 -4.84 -12.27 -42.23
N VAL A 751 -4.12 -13.01 -41.39
CA VAL A 751 -4.44 -14.43 -41.08
C VAL A 751 -5.75 -14.53 -40.30
N GLY A 752 -5.99 -13.64 -39.34
CA GLY A 752 -7.27 -13.57 -38.59
C GLY A 752 -8.46 -13.23 -39.50
N GLY A 753 -8.30 -12.29 -40.42
CA GLY A 753 -9.32 -11.92 -41.41
C GLY A 753 -9.65 -13.07 -42.37
N ALA A 754 -8.64 -13.80 -42.85
CA ALA A 754 -8.83 -14.96 -43.73
C ALA A 754 -9.53 -16.13 -43.04
N LEU A 755 -9.21 -16.42 -41.77
CA LEU A 755 -9.85 -17.46 -40.96
C LEU A 755 -11.33 -17.15 -40.68
N VAL A 756 -11.65 -15.89 -40.37
CA VAL A 756 -13.04 -15.46 -40.14
C VAL A 756 -13.85 -15.53 -41.45
N TRP A 757 -13.27 -15.12 -42.58
CA TRP A 757 -13.92 -15.23 -43.90
C TRP A 757 -14.15 -16.69 -44.32
N TRP A 758 -13.17 -17.57 -44.11
CA TRP A 758 -13.27 -18.99 -44.43
C TRP A 758 -14.30 -19.74 -43.55
N MET A 759 -14.36 -19.42 -42.26
CA MET A 759 -15.40 -19.95 -41.36
C MET A 759 -16.80 -19.44 -41.71
N ARG A 760 -16.94 -18.21 -42.19
CA ARG A 760 -18.22 -17.65 -42.64
C ARG A 760 -18.74 -18.32 -43.92
N ARG A 761 -17.84 -18.77 -44.80
CA ARG A 761 -18.19 -19.47 -46.06
C ARG A 761 -18.63 -20.93 -45.86
N ARG A 762 -18.27 -21.55 -44.73
CA ARG A 762 -18.67 -22.94 -44.39
C ARG A 762 -19.97 -23.06 -43.57
N ARG A 763 -20.59 -21.94 -43.17
CA ARG A 763 -21.82 -21.93 -42.36
C ARG A 763 -23.06 -21.39 -43.07
N SER A 764 -23.07 -21.36 -44.40
CA SER A 764 -24.30 -21.17 -45.16
C SER A 764 -24.87 -22.54 -45.57
N PRO A 765 -26.02 -22.98 -45.01
CA PRO A 765 -26.78 -24.08 -45.58
C PRO A 765 -27.54 -23.54 -46.79
N GLY A 766 -27.21 -24.04 -47.98
CA GLY A 766 -28.07 -23.94 -49.15
C GLY A 766 -28.84 -25.26 -49.29
N HIS A 767 -30.17 -25.17 -49.16
CA HIS A 767 -31.23 -26.16 -49.43
C HIS A 767 -31.16 -27.53 -48.74
#